data_AF-A0A819D0F3-F1
#
_entry.id   AF-A0A819D0F3-F1
#
_cell.length_a   1.000
_cell.length_b   1.000
_cell.length_c   1.000
_cell.angle_alpha   90.00
_cell.angle_beta   90.00
_cell.angle_gamma   90.00
#
_symmetry.space_group_name_H-M   'P 1'
#
loop_
_entity.id
_entity.type
_entity.pdbx_description
1 polymer ?
#
loop_
_entity_poly.entity_id
_entity_poly.type
_entity_poly.pdbx_seq_one_letter_code
_entity_poly.pdbx_strand_id
1 'polypeptide(L)'
;MADLSEDLESAQVIEQRWRLDGLQIIIISINNFKRVTLTTNDNIIIIQMNGTEKVYDSTQSKIVDPFLAYTPNGIVSSLLIIGALVAIALALGLGIIIGHFAITKTTTNTSSKYDRLTKPADQQNYQTFINSIQPANIEANLKDFTSRPHIAGLPEDLESAQVIEQRWKSDGLQVTKLKYNVLLSYPDNNNPNQVTLKSDNGMVIFQTAGVEKIYDSTQPKIVNPFLAYTPNGTVSSTTLFYANYGELEDFQTLVSLVGNASLQGSIIIMRYDHIFRGDKIMHAQYFGAVGAILYNDPADYAPFGTTSNQVYDQKWFMPPSGVQRGSASIMNGDPLTPIYPSTDYMYRVREDSVRFLPKIPAQPIGYGEAQVILQYLQGSEVPVEWRGTLPNVTYRYGGELRNASTIEVKTYNRLERKDIYNVIGIMKGEIEPDRYIAIGNHRDSWTLGSVDPTSGTATLLEITRVFGQMYKNDFRPRRSLMFCSWDAEEYGLIGSVEYVQEYVKVLGARIVSYLNVDLAVQGNYTVAIDTSPLLFDIILQAAKMVPSAYDPPGLTVYDKWMNVNRNNVTNEPKMRYGLGSGSDYYGFDQLIGSSNMDLRYTYNVAYHGKLSSYPLYHTSYEVFSMMKNFIDPDFKYINQAHRTIGQLWGVLTLLLSETLVLQFNVTRYATALIQAMNTLKPTDPTLLDPLRNAINDFGKTAQDFVARSKSLDYENPYEIRAYNDQLLQLERAFLNPLGQGGDYTDFKHIIYAPVKINKYAADGFPAISDAIVSGNSTEIEYQVAIATYFIRGALSTLKEFNNFFSTINHNIPEAPQSGFINDEVDISKLFIIGSLIALAIALGLGIIIGHFAITKTTTNTSSKYDRLTKPADQQNYQTFINSIQAANIEANLKDLTSRPHMAGLPEDLESAQVIEKRWKTDGLQVTKLKYNVLLSYPDNNNPNRVTLISDNGMVIFQTAGVEKIYDSTQPKTVNPFLAYTPNGTVSSTKLFYANYGELEDFQTLVSLVGNASLQ
;
A
#
# COMPACT_ATOMS: atom_id res chain seq x y z
N MET A 1 -26.29 94.17 -16.41
CA MET A 1 -25.78 95.51 -16.75
C MET A 1 -24.25 95.62 -16.69
N ALA A 2 -23.49 94.59 -16.29
CA ALA A 2 -22.02 94.60 -16.35
C ALA A 2 -21.39 93.68 -17.44
N ASP A 3 -22.20 92.98 -18.25
CA ASP A 3 -21.76 92.12 -19.37
C ASP A 3 -22.26 92.63 -20.75
N LEU A 4 -22.48 93.94 -20.89
CA LEU A 4 -23.06 94.55 -22.10
C LEU A 4 -22.38 95.89 -22.45
N SER A 5 -21.06 95.98 -22.31
CA SER A 5 -20.31 97.24 -22.43
C SER A 5 -19.35 97.34 -23.63
N GLU A 6 -19.55 96.62 -24.73
CA GLU A 6 -18.72 96.81 -25.93
C GLU A 6 -19.47 97.26 -27.21
N ASP A 7 -20.80 97.45 -27.18
CA ASP A 7 -21.57 97.88 -28.38
C ASP A 7 -22.61 99.00 -28.14
N LEU A 8 -22.46 99.83 -27.10
CA LEU A 8 -23.45 100.87 -26.73
C LEU A 8 -22.95 102.32 -26.81
N GLU A 9 -21.95 102.64 -27.63
CA GLU A 9 -21.46 104.02 -27.79
C GLU A 9 -22.21 104.88 -28.83
N SER A 10 -23.34 104.43 -29.41
CA SER A 10 -24.09 105.30 -30.36
C SER A 10 -25.63 105.14 -30.39
N ALA A 11 -26.26 104.54 -29.39
CA ALA A 11 -27.71 104.34 -29.37
C ALA A 11 -28.46 105.45 -28.59
N GLN A 12 -29.26 106.27 -29.28
CA GLN A 12 -30.25 107.15 -28.63
C GLN A 12 -31.40 106.31 -28.02
N VAL A 13 -31.60 106.42 -26.71
CA VAL A 13 -32.69 105.76 -25.98
C VAL A 13 -33.90 106.71 -25.90
N ILE A 14 -35.05 106.30 -26.44
CA ILE A 14 -36.35 106.96 -26.23
C ILE A 14 -37.14 106.13 -25.21
N GLU A 15 -37.32 106.65 -23.99
CA GLU A 15 -38.05 105.98 -22.91
C GLU A 15 -39.52 106.45 -22.88
N GLN A 16 -40.49 105.52 -22.93
CA GLN A 16 -41.89 105.81 -22.61
C GLN A 16 -42.36 104.90 -21.47
N ARG A 17 -42.81 105.49 -20.36
CA ARG A 17 -43.31 104.78 -19.18
C ARG A 17 -44.83 104.88 -19.09
N TRP A 18 -45.51 103.74 -18.94
CA TRP A 18 -46.94 103.67 -18.65
C TRP A 18 -47.17 102.88 -17.37
N ARG A 19 -48.16 103.29 -16.57
CA ARG A 19 -48.56 102.67 -15.30
C ARG A 19 -50.04 102.28 -15.40
N LEU A 20 -50.35 100.99 -15.25
CA LEU A 20 -51.72 100.49 -15.14
C LEU A 20 -51.76 99.47 -14.00
N ASP A 21 -52.64 99.69 -13.02
CA ASP A 21 -52.96 98.79 -11.89
C ASP A 21 -51.79 97.97 -11.34
N GLY A 22 -50.82 98.65 -10.73
CA GLY A 22 -49.72 98.04 -9.98
C GLY A 22 -48.55 97.51 -10.82
N LEU A 23 -48.66 97.46 -12.15
CA LEU A 23 -47.60 97.02 -13.06
C LEU A 23 -46.88 98.20 -13.73
N GLN A 24 -45.54 98.19 -13.71
CA GLN A 24 -44.69 99.12 -14.46
C GLN A 24 -44.22 98.45 -15.76
N ILE A 25 -44.50 99.08 -16.91
CA ILE A 25 -44.02 98.63 -18.22
C ILE A 25 -43.06 99.68 -18.78
N ILE A 26 -41.84 99.26 -19.12
CA ILE A 26 -40.83 100.07 -19.80
C ILE A 26 -40.56 99.44 -21.17
N ILE A 27 -40.72 100.21 -22.24
CA ILE A 27 -40.39 99.80 -23.61
C ILE A 27 -39.17 100.59 -24.06
N ILE A 28 -38.12 99.91 -24.50
CA ILE A 28 -36.91 100.51 -25.07
C ILE A 28 -36.80 100.09 -26.53
N SER A 29 -36.68 101.06 -27.45
CA SER A 29 -36.47 100.82 -28.89
C SER A 29 -35.06 101.24 -29.28
N ILE A 30 -34.28 100.33 -29.89
CA ILE A 30 -32.93 100.57 -30.40
C ILE A 30 -32.92 100.21 -31.89
N ASN A 31 -32.36 101.09 -32.74
CA ASN A 31 -32.42 100.94 -34.19
C ASN A 31 -31.84 99.60 -34.67
N ASN A 32 -32.61 98.92 -35.53
CA ASN A 32 -32.35 97.63 -36.19
C ASN A 32 -32.44 96.33 -35.37
N PHE A 33 -33.00 96.34 -34.15
CA PHE A 33 -33.48 95.12 -33.47
C PHE A 33 -34.92 95.28 -32.94
N LYS A 34 -35.78 94.26 -33.14
CA LYS A 34 -37.21 94.31 -32.80
C LYS A 34 -37.45 94.11 -31.29
N ARG A 35 -37.87 95.21 -30.64
CA ARG A 35 -38.74 95.34 -29.43
C ARG A 35 -38.30 94.59 -28.15
N VAL A 36 -37.90 95.34 -27.11
CA VAL A 36 -37.73 94.84 -25.73
C VAL A 36 -38.87 95.37 -24.86
N THR A 37 -39.65 94.47 -24.25
CA THR A 37 -40.71 94.82 -23.28
C THR A 37 -40.28 94.36 -21.90
N LEU A 38 -40.18 95.28 -20.94
CA LEU A 38 -39.90 94.99 -19.53
C LEU A 38 -41.21 95.12 -18.74
N THR A 39 -41.58 94.09 -18.00
CA THR A 39 -42.77 94.07 -17.14
C THR A 39 -42.33 93.71 -15.73
N THR A 40 -42.61 94.57 -14.75
CA THR A 40 -42.17 94.38 -13.36
C THR A 40 -43.37 94.22 -12.42
N ASN A 41 -43.41 93.10 -11.71
CA ASN A 41 -44.02 92.96 -10.37
C ASN A 41 -42.91 92.52 -9.42
N ASP A 42 -42.99 92.95 -8.15
CA ASP A 42 -41.90 93.22 -7.18
C ASP A 42 -40.68 92.28 -7.06
N ASN A 43 -40.56 91.16 -7.79
CA ASN A 43 -39.35 90.32 -7.81
C ASN A 43 -39.02 89.65 -9.18
N ILE A 44 -39.73 89.95 -10.29
CA ILE A 44 -39.50 89.29 -11.59
C ILE A 44 -39.37 90.31 -12.73
N ILE A 45 -38.31 90.16 -13.54
CA ILE A 45 -38.06 90.94 -14.77
C ILE A 45 -38.17 89.99 -15.97
N ILE A 46 -39.12 90.26 -16.87
CA ILE A 46 -39.24 89.53 -18.15
C ILE A 46 -38.56 90.37 -19.23
N ILE A 47 -37.65 89.74 -19.99
CA ILE A 47 -36.97 90.36 -21.14
C ILE A 47 -37.28 89.53 -22.37
N GLN A 48 -37.87 90.17 -23.38
CA GLN A 48 -38.13 89.57 -24.68
C GLN A 48 -37.17 90.14 -25.72
N MET A 49 -36.38 89.29 -26.39
CA MET A 49 -35.45 89.67 -27.46
C MET A 49 -35.51 88.62 -28.57
N ASN A 50 -35.75 89.05 -29.82
CA ASN A 50 -35.75 88.20 -31.03
C ASN A 50 -36.55 86.88 -30.90
N GLY A 51 -37.74 86.93 -30.28
CA GLY A 51 -38.65 85.77 -30.18
C GLY A 51 -38.33 84.77 -29.07
N THR A 52 -37.30 85.01 -28.25
CA THR A 52 -36.99 84.24 -27.04
C THR A 52 -37.32 85.03 -25.79
N GLU A 53 -38.00 84.38 -24.83
CA GLU A 53 -38.42 84.94 -23.55
C GLU A 53 -37.45 84.50 -22.45
N LYS A 54 -36.87 85.44 -21.70
CA LYS A 54 -36.02 85.15 -20.54
C LYS A 54 -36.61 85.79 -19.29
N VAL A 55 -36.84 85.00 -18.26
CA VAL A 55 -37.37 85.42 -16.96
C VAL A 55 -36.23 85.51 -15.96
N TYR A 56 -36.09 86.67 -15.33
CA TYR A 56 -35.05 86.95 -14.35
C TYR A 56 -35.69 87.17 -12.97
N ASP A 57 -35.35 86.32 -12.00
CA ASP A 57 -35.76 86.47 -10.61
C ASP A 57 -34.67 87.21 -9.83
N SER A 58 -35.00 88.41 -9.33
CA SER A 58 -34.06 89.27 -8.61
C SER A 58 -33.72 88.77 -7.20
N THR A 59 -34.42 87.77 -6.66
CA THR A 59 -34.11 87.18 -5.35
C THR A 59 -33.04 86.09 -5.41
N GLN A 60 -32.80 85.49 -6.58
CA GLN A 60 -31.85 84.37 -6.74
C GLN A 60 -30.71 84.63 -7.72
N SER A 61 -30.65 85.80 -8.37
CA SER A 61 -29.58 86.21 -9.29
C SER A 61 -29.23 85.17 -10.38
N LYS A 62 -30.23 84.49 -10.95
CA LYS A 62 -30.07 83.49 -12.03
C LYS A 62 -31.21 83.56 -13.05
N ILE A 63 -30.92 83.15 -14.29
CA ILE A 63 -31.89 83.03 -15.39
C ILE A 63 -32.63 81.69 -15.24
N VAL A 64 -33.96 81.71 -15.32
CA VAL A 64 -34.81 80.52 -15.18
C VAL A 64 -35.52 80.22 -16.51
N ASP A 65 -35.65 78.95 -16.87
CA ASP A 65 -36.23 78.48 -18.14
C ASP A 65 -37.79 78.55 -18.09
N PRO A 66 -38.51 79.03 -19.14
CA PRO A 66 -39.92 79.42 -19.02
C PRO A 66 -40.95 78.28 -18.91
N PHE A 67 -40.54 77.01 -18.88
CA PHE A 67 -41.47 75.87 -18.92
C PHE A 67 -41.74 75.19 -17.55
N LEU A 68 -41.26 75.76 -16.45
CA LEU A 68 -41.44 75.20 -15.09
C LEU A 68 -42.24 76.09 -14.13
N ALA A 69 -43.11 76.95 -14.67
CA ALA A 69 -44.15 77.61 -13.89
C ALA A 69 -45.51 77.32 -14.51
N TYR A 70 -46.44 76.81 -13.70
CA TYR A 70 -47.83 76.40 -14.01
C TYR A 70 -48.05 74.96 -14.49
N THR A 71 -48.18 74.04 -13.52
CA THR A 71 -49.35 73.14 -13.51
C THR A 71 -49.96 73.09 -12.11
N PRO A 72 -51.22 73.52 -11.93
CA PRO A 72 -51.98 73.25 -10.71
C PRO A 72 -52.49 71.80 -10.76
N ASN A 73 -52.19 71.03 -9.70
CA ASN A 73 -53.00 69.93 -9.13
C ASN A 73 -52.14 69.01 -8.25
N GLY A 74 -51.65 69.56 -7.14
CA GLY A 74 -50.83 68.85 -6.15
C GLY A 74 -51.58 67.90 -5.20
N ILE A 75 -52.75 67.36 -5.59
CA ILE A 75 -53.47 66.40 -4.74
C ILE A 75 -53.84 65.11 -5.49
N VAL A 76 -53.90 65.08 -6.83
CA VAL A 76 -54.25 63.84 -7.58
C VAL A 76 -53.02 63.09 -8.11
N SER A 77 -51.93 63.79 -8.45
CA SER A 77 -50.69 63.18 -8.95
C SER A 77 -49.86 62.53 -7.83
N SER A 78 -49.88 63.10 -6.62
CA SER A 78 -49.22 62.52 -5.45
C SER A 78 -49.90 61.22 -5.01
N LEU A 79 -51.23 61.12 -5.10
CA LEU A 79 -51.96 59.87 -4.82
C LEU A 79 -51.74 58.79 -5.88
N LEU A 80 -51.53 59.15 -7.14
CA LEU A 80 -51.19 58.19 -8.21
C LEU A 80 -49.73 57.74 -8.17
N ILE A 81 -48.79 58.61 -7.81
CA ILE A 81 -47.38 58.25 -7.61
C ILE A 81 -47.21 57.43 -6.33
N ILE A 82 -47.85 57.82 -5.23
CA ILE A 82 -47.91 57.01 -4.00
C ILE A 82 -48.62 55.69 -4.28
N GLY A 83 -49.73 55.69 -5.02
CA GLY A 83 -50.44 54.48 -5.42
C GLY A 83 -49.60 53.54 -6.29
N ALA A 84 -48.83 54.08 -7.25
CA ALA A 84 -47.90 53.30 -8.07
C ALA A 84 -46.71 52.78 -7.27
N LEU A 85 -46.15 53.58 -6.35
CA LEU A 85 -45.08 53.16 -5.46
C LEU A 85 -45.55 52.10 -4.45
N VAL A 86 -46.77 52.22 -3.92
CA VAL A 86 -47.40 51.23 -3.05
C VAL A 86 -47.70 49.95 -3.83
N ALA A 87 -48.19 50.04 -5.07
CA ALA A 87 -48.43 48.87 -5.91
C ALA A 87 -47.13 48.16 -6.32
N ILE A 88 -46.05 48.90 -6.59
CA ILE A 88 -44.71 48.36 -6.82
C ILE A 88 -44.16 47.70 -5.55
N ALA A 89 -44.32 48.33 -4.38
CA ALA A 89 -43.89 47.75 -3.10
C ALA A 89 -44.69 46.49 -2.74
N LEU A 90 -45.99 46.48 -3.01
CA LEU A 90 -46.85 45.31 -2.84
C LEU A 90 -46.50 44.19 -3.83
N ALA A 91 -46.22 44.51 -5.10
CA ALA A 91 -45.75 43.54 -6.08
C ALA A 91 -44.36 42.98 -5.71
N LEU A 92 -43.46 43.81 -5.18
CA LEU A 92 -42.16 43.36 -4.69
C LEU A 92 -42.31 42.45 -3.47
N GLY A 93 -43.18 42.82 -2.51
CA GLY A 93 -43.49 42.00 -1.33
C GLY A 93 -44.18 40.68 -1.68
N LEU A 94 -45.15 40.70 -2.61
CA LEU A 94 -45.82 39.49 -3.11
C LEU A 94 -44.84 38.61 -3.89
N GLY A 95 -43.96 39.21 -4.69
CA GLY A 95 -42.88 38.50 -5.39
C GLY A 95 -41.90 37.83 -4.42
N ILE A 96 -41.54 38.49 -3.31
CA ILE A 96 -40.70 37.90 -2.25
C ILE A 96 -41.42 36.72 -1.59
N ILE A 97 -42.71 36.83 -1.28
CA ILE A 97 -43.52 35.76 -0.70
C ILE A 97 -43.66 34.58 -1.69
N ILE A 98 -43.95 34.86 -2.96
CA ILE A 98 -44.03 33.84 -4.02
C ILE A 98 -42.67 33.17 -4.23
N GLY A 99 -41.56 33.93 -4.31
CA GLY A 99 -40.21 33.37 -4.38
C GLY A 99 -39.83 32.53 -3.15
N HIS A 100 -40.35 32.90 -1.97
CA HIS A 100 -40.14 32.18 -0.71
C HIS A 100 -40.94 30.86 -0.63
N PHE A 101 -42.17 30.81 -1.15
CA PHE A 101 -43.08 29.67 -0.98
C PHE A 101 -43.34 28.82 -2.24
N ALA A 102 -43.09 29.33 -3.46
CA ALA A 102 -43.42 28.63 -4.72
C ALA A 102 -42.34 27.65 -5.20
N ILE A 103 -41.16 27.64 -4.60
CA ILE A 103 -40.17 26.58 -4.81
C ILE A 103 -40.38 25.58 -3.68
N THR A 104 -41.06 24.47 -3.98
CA THR A 104 -40.90 23.23 -3.21
C THR A 104 -39.42 23.03 -2.99
N LYS A 105 -38.97 22.97 -1.73
CA LYS A 105 -37.64 22.47 -1.39
C LYS A 105 -37.52 21.05 -1.95
N THR A 106 -37.13 20.91 -3.21
CA THR A 106 -36.23 19.85 -3.59
C THR A 106 -34.94 20.19 -2.86
N THR A 107 -34.85 19.72 -1.61
CA THR A 107 -33.57 19.42 -0.96
C THR A 107 -32.86 18.45 -1.89
N THR A 108 -32.23 18.96 -2.94
CA THR A 108 -31.12 18.25 -3.55
C THR A 108 -30.12 18.08 -2.43
N ASN A 109 -29.87 16.81 -2.08
CA ASN A 109 -28.94 16.29 -1.08
C ASN A 109 -27.47 16.73 -1.30
N THR A 110 -27.20 18.01 -1.55
CA THR A 110 -25.83 18.55 -1.58
C THR A 110 -25.25 18.60 -0.16
N SER A 111 -26.05 18.90 0.87
CA SER A 111 -25.57 18.83 2.27
C SER A 111 -25.16 17.41 2.67
N SER A 112 -25.85 16.36 2.19
CA SER A 112 -25.49 14.98 2.55
C SER A 112 -24.18 14.49 1.91
N LYS A 113 -23.78 15.04 0.75
CA LYS A 113 -22.52 14.66 0.11
C LYS A 113 -21.31 15.36 0.73
N TYR A 114 -21.45 16.64 1.09
CA TYR A 114 -20.40 17.37 1.81
C TYR A 114 -20.27 16.91 3.26
N ASP A 115 -21.38 16.64 3.97
CA ASP A 115 -21.36 16.06 5.32
C ASP A 115 -20.64 14.71 5.37
N ARG A 116 -20.75 13.89 4.31
CA ARG A 116 -20.06 12.58 4.22
C ARG A 116 -18.56 12.67 3.94
N LEU A 117 -18.04 13.84 3.54
CA LEU A 117 -16.59 14.03 3.38
C LEU A 117 -15.88 14.13 4.74
N THR A 118 -16.55 14.70 5.74
CA THR A 118 -15.95 15.15 7.00
C THR A 118 -16.55 14.48 8.26
N LYS A 119 -17.65 13.73 8.14
CA LYS A 119 -18.22 12.96 9.25
C LYS A 119 -17.75 11.50 9.28
N PRO A 120 -17.49 10.92 10.47
CA PRO A 120 -17.26 9.49 10.64
C PRO A 120 -18.54 8.69 10.37
N ALA A 121 -18.39 7.41 10.05
CA ALA A 121 -19.54 6.55 9.76
C ALA A 121 -20.46 6.30 10.96
N ASP A 122 -21.68 5.90 10.63
CA ASP A 122 -22.74 5.56 11.57
C ASP A 122 -22.34 4.35 12.43
N GLN A 123 -22.37 4.52 13.76
CA GLN A 123 -22.10 3.43 14.69
C GLN A 123 -23.10 2.27 14.55
N GLN A 124 -24.30 2.53 14.00
CA GLN A 124 -25.30 1.51 13.70
C GLN A 124 -24.79 0.48 12.66
N ASN A 125 -23.85 0.85 11.78
CA ASN A 125 -23.30 -0.07 10.78
C ASN A 125 -22.58 -1.26 11.43
N TYR A 126 -21.84 -1.02 12.51
CA TYR A 126 -21.14 -2.10 13.23
C TYR A 126 -22.13 -3.08 13.84
N GLN A 127 -23.16 -2.59 14.54
CA GLN A 127 -24.16 -3.45 15.16
C GLN A 127 -24.98 -4.22 14.11
N THR A 128 -25.31 -3.55 12.99
CA THR A 128 -26.01 -4.17 11.85
C THR A 128 -25.18 -5.32 11.29
N PHE A 129 -23.88 -5.10 11.05
CA PHE A 129 -22.97 -6.13 10.57
C PHE A 129 -22.86 -7.30 11.56
N ILE A 130 -22.54 -7.01 12.84
CA ILE A 130 -22.38 -8.02 13.90
C ILE A 130 -23.63 -8.91 14.02
N ASN A 131 -24.82 -8.31 13.97
CA ASN A 131 -26.07 -9.05 14.08
C ASN A 131 -26.42 -9.87 12.84
N SER A 132 -25.87 -9.50 11.68
CA SER A 132 -26.23 -10.10 10.39
C SER A 132 -25.45 -11.38 10.07
N ILE A 133 -24.29 -11.62 10.69
CA ILE A 133 -23.52 -12.87 10.52
C ILE A 133 -24.28 -14.05 11.13
N GLN A 134 -24.61 -15.05 10.31
CA GLN A 134 -25.36 -16.25 10.70
C GLN A 134 -24.47 -17.50 10.72
N PRO A 135 -24.35 -18.21 11.85
CA PRO A 135 -23.58 -19.46 11.94
C PRO A 135 -24.06 -20.53 10.95
N ALA A 136 -25.38 -20.64 10.75
CA ALA A 136 -25.97 -21.63 9.85
C ALA A 136 -25.54 -21.45 8.38
N ASN A 137 -25.32 -20.21 7.93
CA ASN A 137 -24.81 -19.95 6.59
C ASN A 137 -23.34 -20.35 6.47
N ILE A 138 -22.54 -20.08 7.52
CA ILE A 138 -21.14 -20.52 7.55
C ILE A 138 -21.07 -22.05 7.55
N GLU A 139 -21.90 -22.74 8.33
CA GLU A 139 -21.99 -24.21 8.32
C GLU A 139 -22.34 -24.74 6.92
N ALA A 140 -23.34 -24.13 6.26
CA ALA A 140 -23.75 -24.54 4.93
C ALA A 140 -22.65 -24.32 3.89
N ASN A 141 -21.95 -23.18 3.96
CA ASN A 141 -20.80 -22.89 3.09
C ASN A 141 -19.66 -23.88 3.31
N LEU A 142 -19.32 -24.15 4.58
CA LEU A 142 -18.26 -25.09 4.93
C LEU A 142 -18.60 -26.49 4.42
N LYS A 143 -19.83 -26.96 4.62
CA LYS A 143 -20.29 -28.27 4.14
C LYS A 143 -20.25 -28.38 2.61
N ASP A 144 -20.60 -27.31 1.91
CA ASP A 144 -20.60 -27.27 0.43
C ASP A 144 -19.18 -27.41 -0.13
N PHE A 145 -18.25 -26.58 0.35
CA PHE A 145 -16.88 -26.57 -0.16
C PHE A 145 -16.05 -27.78 0.28
N THR A 146 -16.35 -28.38 1.43
CA THR A 146 -15.71 -29.63 1.91
C THR A 146 -16.34 -30.91 1.34
N SER A 147 -17.30 -30.81 0.40
CA SER A 147 -17.98 -31.97 -0.19
C SER A 147 -17.15 -32.69 -1.27
N ARG A 148 -16.13 -32.01 -1.81
CA ARG A 148 -15.26 -32.50 -2.87
C ARG A 148 -13.83 -31.98 -2.67
N PRO A 149 -12.79 -32.72 -3.09
CA PRO A 149 -11.44 -32.20 -3.03
C PRO A 149 -11.25 -31.03 -4.00
N HIS A 150 -10.51 -30.01 -3.59
CA HIS A 150 -10.28 -28.80 -4.39
C HIS A 150 -8.80 -28.43 -4.38
N ILE A 151 -7.99 -29.32 -4.98
CA ILE A 151 -6.54 -29.10 -5.13
C ILE A 151 -6.30 -28.09 -6.25
N ALA A 152 -5.39 -27.15 -6.00
CA ALA A 152 -5.03 -26.10 -6.95
C ALA A 152 -4.78 -26.61 -8.37
N GLY A 153 -5.27 -25.87 -9.36
CA GLY A 153 -5.08 -26.17 -10.79
C GLY A 153 -5.81 -27.42 -11.32
N LEU A 154 -6.61 -28.10 -10.48
CA LEU A 154 -7.51 -29.17 -10.93
C LEU A 154 -8.93 -28.64 -11.23
N PRO A 155 -9.73 -29.36 -12.03
CA PRO A 155 -11.07 -28.92 -12.41
C PRO A 155 -11.99 -28.58 -11.23
N GLU A 156 -11.91 -29.35 -10.14
CA GLU A 156 -12.75 -29.18 -8.96
C GLU A 156 -12.49 -27.86 -8.21
N ASP A 157 -11.24 -27.37 -8.20
CA ASP A 157 -10.94 -26.05 -7.65
C ASP A 157 -11.46 -24.92 -8.57
N LEU A 158 -11.34 -25.07 -9.88
CA LEU A 158 -11.94 -24.12 -10.84
C LEU A 158 -13.47 -24.04 -10.66
N GLU A 159 -14.14 -25.16 -10.39
CA GLU A 159 -15.57 -25.16 -10.05
C GLU A 159 -15.84 -24.36 -8.77
N SER A 160 -15.03 -24.54 -7.73
CA SER A 160 -15.11 -23.77 -6.49
C SER A 160 -14.91 -22.26 -6.74
N ALA A 161 -13.94 -21.88 -7.60
CA ALA A 161 -13.74 -20.50 -8.03
C ALA A 161 -14.99 -19.92 -8.74
N GLN A 162 -15.62 -20.70 -9.62
CA GLN A 162 -16.84 -20.30 -10.32
C GLN A 162 -18.03 -20.11 -9.38
N VAL A 163 -18.16 -20.97 -8.35
CA VAL A 163 -19.19 -20.82 -7.33
C VAL A 163 -19.01 -19.52 -6.55
N ILE A 164 -17.78 -19.20 -6.12
CA ILE A 164 -17.48 -17.93 -5.43
C ILE A 164 -17.78 -16.75 -6.36
N GLU A 165 -17.34 -16.80 -7.62
CA GLU A 165 -17.59 -15.76 -8.63
C GLU A 165 -19.09 -15.47 -8.77
N GLN A 166 -19.91 -16.51 -8.86
CA GLN A 166 -21.37 -16.38 -8.99
C GLN A 166 -22.02 -15.82 -7.73
N ARG A 167 -21.63 -16.32 -6.54
CA ARG A 167 -22.15 -15.84 -5.25
C ARG A 167 -21.84 -14.35 -5.06
N TRP A 168 -20.59 -13.93 -5.29
CA TRP A 168 -20.18 -12.54 -5.16
C TRP A 168 -20.87 -11.60 -6.16
N LYS A 169 -21.10 -12.05 -7.41
CA LYS A 169 -21.93 -11.31 -8.37
C LYS A 169 -23.36 -11.13 -7.85
N SER A 170 -23.94 -12.18 -7.25
CA SER A 170 -25.29 -12.11 -6.66
C SER A 170 -25.39 -11.21 -5.43
N ASP A 171 -24.29 -11.10 -4.68
CA ASP A 171 -24.16 -10.18 -3.54
C ASP A 171 -24.00 -8.71 -3.97
N GLY A 172 -23.72 -8.46 -5.25
CA GLY A 172 -23.62 -7.12 -5.84
C GLY A 172 -22.19 -6.59 -5.97
N LEU A 173 -21.18 -7.46 -5.87
CA LEU A 173 -19.78 -7.11 -6.06
C LEU A 173 -19.41 -7.03 -7.54
N GLN A 174 -18.41 -6.19 -7.86
CA GLN A 174 -17.75 -6.19 -9.16
C GLN A 174 -16.68 -7.28 -9.15
N VAL A 175 -16.90 -8.37 -9.88
CA VAL A 175 -16.05 -9.57 -9.79
C VAL A 175 -15.20 -9.76 -11.03
N THR A 176 -13.91 -10.00 -10.82
CA THR A 176 -12.93 -10.40 -11.84
C THR A 176 -12.30 -11.72 -11.45
N LYS A 177 -12.22 -12.65 -12.40
CA LYS A 177 -11.45 -13.89 -12.24
C LYS A 177 -10.15 -13.77 -13.03
N LEU A 178 -9.02 -13.95 -12.37
CA LEU A 178 -7.68 -13.79 -12.93
C LEU A 178 -7.02 -15.16 -13.08
N LYS A 179 -6.33 -15.36 -14.20
CA LYS A 179 -5.70 -16.64 -14.57
C LYS A 179 -4.19 -16.47 -14.61
N TYR A 180 -3.47 -17.38 -13.94
CA TYR A 180 -2.01 -17.51 -14.05
C TYR A 180 -1.64 -18.93 -14.48
N ASN A 181 -0.62 -19.07 -15.34
CA ASN A 181 -0.11 -20.38 -15.75
C ASN A 181 1.18 -20.69 -14.99
N VAL A 182 1.10 -21.56 -13.99
CA VAL A 182 2.12 -21.74 -12.95
C VAL A 182 2.61 -23.19 -12.89
N LEU A 183 3.80 -23.44 -12.35
CA LEU A 183 4.31 -24.79 -12.13
C LEU A 183 3.75 -25.38 -10.84
N LEU A 184 2.99 -26.48 -10.94
CA LEU A 184 2.49 -27.25 -9.80
C LEU A 184 3.07 -28.67 -9.80
N SER A 185 2.77 -29.45 -8.75
CA SER A 185 3.28 -30.80 -8.57
C SER A 185 2.20 -31.77 -8.08
N TYR A 186 2.07 -32.94 -8.69
CA TYR A 186 1.04 -33.92 -8.32
C TYR A 186 1.63 -35.33 -8.17
N PRO A 187 1.10 -36.19 -7.28
CA PRO A 187 1.50 -37.58 -7.21
C PRO A 187 0.73 -38.41 -8.25
N ASP A 188 1.23 -39.60 -8.54
CA ASP A 188 0.46 -40.61 -9.27
C ASP A 188 -0.52 -41.32 -8.33
N ASN A 189 -1.81 -41.07 -8.50
CA ASN A 189 -2.85 -41.67 -7.66
C ASN A 189 -3.05 -43.17 -7.92
N ASN A 190 -2.52 -43.72 -9.02
CA ASN A 190 -2.56 -45.15 -9.32
C ASN A 190 -1.28 -45.87 -8.86
N ASN A 191 -0.18 -45.13 -8.69
CA ASN A 191 1.10 -45.63 -8.21
C ASN A 191 1.51 -44.84 -6.95
N PRO A 192 1.03 -45.21 -5.76
CA PRO A 192 1.34 -44.47 -4.54
C PRO A 192 2.85 -44.49 -4.26
N ASN A 193 3.35 -43.37 -3.74
CA ASN A 193 4.71 -43.28 -3.25
C ASN A 193 4.90 -44.21 -2.06
N GLN A 194 6.07 -44.83 -1.95
CA GLN A 194 6.32 -45.90 -0.98
C GLN A 194 7.71 -45.82 -0.37
N VAL A 195 7.80 -46.24 0.90
CA VAL A 195 9.05 -46.56 1.58
C VAL A 195 9.08 -48.05 1.87
N THR A 196 10.19 -48.71 1.53
CA THR A 196 10.32 -50.17 1.62
C THR A 196 11.59 -50.55 2.39
N LEU A 197 11.48 -51.47 3.35
CA LEU A 197 12.61 -52.15 3.99
C LEU A 197 12.80 -53.51 3.33
N LYS A 198 14.04 -53.83 2.95
CA LYS A 198 14.41 -55.09 2.31
C LYS A 198 15.50 -55.82 3.10
N SER A 199 15.49 -57.15 3.06
CA SER A 199 16.54 -58.02 3.60
C SER A 199 17.73 -58.16 2.63
N ASP A 200 18.82 -58.80 3.08
CA ASP A 200 20.05 -59.00 2.28
C ASP A 200 19.80 -59.69 0.93
N ASN A 201 18.80 -60.57 0.86
CA ASN A 201 18.40 -61.26 -0.37
C ASN A 201 17.32 -60.52 -1.19
N GLY A 202 17.01 -59.27 -0.84
CA GLY A 202 16.07 -58.40 -1.55
C GLY A 202 14.59 -58.65 -1.24
N MET A 203 14.23 -59.50 -0.27
CA MET A 203 12.83 -59.70 0.11
C MET A 203 12.30 -58.48 0.86
N VAL A 204 11.07 -58.08 0.57
CA VAL A 204 10.39 -56.98 1.27
C VAL A 204 10.03 -57.43 2.68
N ILE A 205 10.58 -56.74 3.67
CA ILE A 205 10.30 -56.94 5.10
C ILE A 205 9.09 -56.09 5.51
N PHE A 206 9.08 -54.84 5.07
CA PHE A 206 8.01 -53.89 5.34
C PHE A 206 7.88 -52.92 4.17
N GLN A 207 6.64 -52.52 3.87
CA GLN A 207 6.33 -51.52 2.86
C GLN A 207 5.19 -50.64 3.36
N THR A 208 5.33 -49.34 3.23
CA THR A 208 4.28 -48.38 3.58
C THR A 208 3.06 -48.55 2.67
N ALA A 209 1.87 -48.27 3.18
CA ALA A 209 0.64 -48.31 2.40
C ALA A 209 0.61 -47.26 1.29
N GLY A 210 1.23 -46.09 1.53
CA GLY A 210 1.22 -44.95 0.61
C GLY A 210 -0.15 -44.28 0.48
N VAL A 211 -1.09 -44.64 1.36
CA VAL A 211 -2.45 -44.09 1.47
C VAL A 211 -2.87 -44.03 2.94
N GLU A 212 -3.75 -43.10 3.27
CA GLU A 212 -4.32 -42.98 4.62
C GLU A 212 -5.53 -43.92 4.79
N LYS A 213 -5.81 -44.31 6.02
CA LYS A 213 -7.02 -45.10 6.33
C LYS A 213 -8.25 -44.20 6.22
N ILE A 214 -9.24 -44.58 5.42
CA ILE A 214 -10.52 -43.86 5.34
C ILE A 214 -11.48 -44.40 6.41
N TYR A 215 -12.03 -43.51 7.26
CA TYR A 215 -13.00 -43.87 8.31
C TYR A 215 -14.44 -43.79 7.83
N ASP A 216 -14.75 -42.90 6.88
CA ASP A 216 -16.07 -42.76 6.28
C ASP A 216 -16.06 -43.23 4.82
N SER A 217 -16.74 -44.33 4.53
CA SER A 217 -16.81 -44.89 3.17
C SER A 217 -17.50 -43.97 2.14
N THR A 218 -18.20 -42.94 2.59
CA THR A 218 -18.85 -41.94 1.71
C THR A 218 -17.91 -40.80 1.32
N GLN A 219 -16.73 -40.69 1.95
CA GLN A 219 -15.73 -39.68 1.63
C GLN A 219 -15.28 -39.82 0.16
N PRO A 220 -15.19 -38.71 -0.60
CA PRO A 220 -14.71 -38.76 -1.98
C PRO A 220 -13.25 -39.21 -2.04
N LYS A 221 -12.83 -39.71 -3.21
CA LYS A 221 -11.44 -40.10 -3.44
C LYS A 221 -10.55 -38.86 -3.35
N ILE A 222 -9.55 -38.92 -2.47
CA ILE A 222 -8.56 -37.87 -2.24
C ILE A 222 -7.20 -38.25 -2.83
N VAL A 223 -6.33 -37.27 -3.02
CA VAL A 223 -4.95 -37.47 -3.49
C VAL A 223 -4.12 -38.27 -2.48
N ASN A 224 -3.24 -39.15 -2.96
CA ASN A 224 -2.32 -39.90 -2.09
C ASN A 224 -1.35 -38.93 -1.36
N PRO A 225 -0.89 -39.24 -0.13
CA PRO A 225 0.10 -38.43 0.56
C PRO A 225 1.41 -38.30 -0.23
N PHE A 226 1.89 -37.07 -0.35
CA PHE A 226 3.14 -36.75 -1.04
C PHE A 226 3.69 -35.39 -0.56
N LEU A 227 4.95 -35.13 -0.91
CA LEU A 227 5.57 -33.81 -0.77
C LEU A 227 5.67 -33.19 -2.17
N ALA A 228 4.96 -32.10 -2.40
CA ALA A 228 4.98 -31.43 -3.70
C ALA A 228 6.37 -30.86 -4.00
N TYR A 229 6.74 -30.90 -5.29
CA TYR A 229 8.03 -30.50 -5.86
C TYR A 229 9.24 -31.41 -5.58
N THR A 230 9.07 -32.51 -4.83
CA THR A 230 10.14 -33.52 -4.76
C THR A 230 10.14 -34.35 -6.05
N PRO A 231 11.32 -34.72 -6.59
CA PRO A 231 11.41 -35.38 -7.89
C PRO A 231 10.83 -36.79 -7.86
N ASN A 232 10.40 -37.26 -9.04
CA ASN A 232 10.19 -38.69 -9.31
C ASN A 232 11.52 -39.43 -9.23
N GLY A 233 11.55 -40.55 -8.51
CA GLY A 233 12.71 -41.43 -8.52
C GLY A 233 12.58 -42.58 -7.53
N THR A 234 13.44 -43.58 -7.73
CA THR A 234 13.70 -44.61 -6.73
C THR A 234 15.12 -44.42 -6.23
N VAL A 235 15.28 -44.26 -4.92
CA VAL A 235 16.59 -44.25 -4.26
C VAL A 235 16.62 -45.31 -3.18
N SER A 236 17.76 -45.95 -3.01
CA SER A 236 17.97 -46.98 -2.00
C SER A 236 19.28 -46.72 -1.26
N SER A 237 19.30 -47.02 0.03
CA SER A 237 20.47 -46.90 0.88
C SER A 237 20.57 -48.08 1.84
N THR A 238 21.79 -48.46 2.18
CA THR A 238 22.08 -49.40 3.28
C THR A 238 22.10 -48.71 4.65
N THR A 239 22.08 -47.38 4.66
CA THR A 239 22.09 -46.55 5.87
C THR A 239 20.87 -45.64 5.98
N LEU A 240 20.36 -45.52 7.22
CA LEU A 240 19.25 -44.65 7.62
C LEU A 240 19.66 -43.87 8.87
N PHE A 241 19.57 -42.55 8.83
CA PHE A 241 19.81 -41.69 10.01
C PHE A 241 18.53 -40.97 10.44
N TYR A 242 18.37 -40.83 11.75
CA TYR A 242 17.33 -40.00 12.35
C TYR A 242 17.91 -38.63 12.72
N ALA A 243 17.36 -37.58 12.10
CA ALA A 243 17.85 -36.21 12.28
C ALA A 243 16.84 -35.33 13.03
N ASN A 244 16.15 -35.88 14.03
CA ASN A 244 15.25 -35.11 14.90
C ASN A 244 14.22 -34.28 14.12
N TYR A 245 14.24 -32.95 14.21
CA TYR A 245 13.36 -32.04 13.49
C TYR A 245 14.01 -31.54 12.18
N GLY A 246 15.20 -32.00 11.82
CA GLY A 246 15.88 -31.63 10.59
C GLY A 246 16.42 -30.19 10.60
N GLU A 247 16.58 -29.59 11.78
CA GLU A 247 17.23 -28.29 11.94
C GLU A 247 18.69 -28.37 11.53
N LEU A 248 19.32 -27.23 11.20
CA LEU A 248 20.72 -27.22 10.80
C LEU A 248 21.62 -27.78 11.92
N GLU A 249 21.29 -27.45 13.16
CA GLU A 249 21.92 -27.93 14.39
C GLU A 249 21.78 -29.46 14.56
N ASP A 250 20.66 -30.05 14.12
CA ASP A 250 20.45 -31.50 14.16
C ASP A 250 21.45 -32.20 13.22
N PHE A 251 21.64 -31.68 12.02
CA PHE A 251 22.63 -32.22 11.08
C PHE A 251 24.08 -31.98 11.54
N GLN A 252 24.39 -30.81 12.11
CA GLN A 252 25.70 -30.55 12.70
C GLN A 252 26.02 -31.54 13.82
N THR A 253 25.03 -31.85 14.66
CA THR A 253 25.14 -32.87 15.70
C THR A 253 25.42 -34.24 15.09
N LEU A 254 24.68 -34.67 14.06
CA LEU A 254 24.98 -35.92 13.35
C LEU A 254 26.40 -35.93 12.77
N VAL A 255 26.83 -34.86 12.09
CA VAL A 255 28.18 -34.76 11.53
C VAL A 255 29.25 -34.89 12.62
N SER A 256 29.05 -34.29 13.79
CA SER A 256 29.99 -34.42 14.91
C SER A 256 30.09 -35.85 15.46
N LEU A 257 29.00 -36.62 15.37
CA LEU A 257 28.91 -37.97 15.93
C LEU A 257 29.41 -39.05 14.97
N VAL A 258 29.03 -38.95 13.69
CA VAL A 258 29.29 -40.00 12.70
C VAL A 258 30.19 -39.57 11.54
N GLY A 259 30.55 -38.29 11.47
CA GLY A 259 31.31 -37.72 10.35
C GLY A 259 30.43 -37.46 9.12
N ASN A 260 30.71 -36.36 8.41
CA ASN A 260 29.94 -35.96 7.22
C ASN A 260 29.94 -37.03 6.11
N ALA A 261 31.05 -37.76 5.95
CA ALA A 261 31.16 -38.82 4.95
C ALA A 261 30.15 -39.95 5.17
N SER A 262 29.68 -40.17 6.40
CA SER A 262 28.68 -41.21 6.71
C SER A 262 27.27 -40.84 6.26
N LEU A 263 26.98 -39.53 6.08
CA LEU A 263 25.67 -39.06 5.62
C LEU A 263 25.56 -39.09 4.08
N GLN A 264 26.69 -39.13 3.37
CA GLN A 264 26.73 -39.21 1.91
C GLN A 264 26.10 -40.52 1.42
N GLY A 265 25.11 -40.42 0.52
CA GLY A 265 24.42 -41.60 -0.01
C GLY A 265 23.38 -42.20 0.94
N SER A 266 23.14 -41.59 2.10
CA SER A 266 22.18 -42.09 3.11
C SER A 266 20.73 -41.65 2.83
N ILE A 267 19.78 -42.28 3.52
CA ILE A 267 18.40 -41.78 3.65
C ILE A 267 18.23 -41.20 5.05
N ILE A 268 17.56 -40.05 5.17
CA ILE A 268 17.33 -39.36 6.44
C ILE A 268 15.85 -39.38 6.80
N ILE A 269 15.51 -39.80 8.03
CA ILE A 269 14.16 -39.70 8.58
C ILE A 269 14.09 -38.56 9.61
N MET A 270 13.09 -37.70 9.47
CA MET A 270 12.90 -36.49 10.30
C MET A 270 11.44 -36.34 10.72
N ARG A 271 11.23 -35.68 11.86
CA ARG A 271 9.92 -35.25 12.34
C ARG A 271 9.47 -33.97 11.62
N TYR A 272 8.18 -33.86 11.36
CA TYR A 272 7.52 -32.56 11.15
C TYR A 272 7.64 -31.66 12.39
N ASP A 273 7.17 -30.40 12.31
CA ASP A 273 7.28 -29.33 13.33
C ASP A 273 8.55 -28.45 13.19
N HIS A 274 8.75 -27.46 14.09
CA HIS A 274 9.89 -26.55 14.23
C HIS A 274 10.24 -25.65 13.03
N ILE A 275 10.66 -26.25 11.90
CA ILE A 275 11.04 -25.57 10.66
C ILE A 275 10.21 -26.04 9.48
N PHE A 276 10.22 -25.27 8.39
CA PHE A 276 9.51 -25.62 7.16
C PHE A 276 10.03 -26.91 6.54
N ARG A 277 9.09 -27.71 6.01
CA ARG A 277 9.38 -29.06 5.50
C ARG A 277 10.35 -29.08 4.32
N GLY A 278 10.31 -28.04 3.47
CA GLY A 278 11.29 -27.86 2.40
C GLY A 278 12.71 -27.66 2.93
N ASP A 279 12.87 -26.86 3.99
CA ASP A 279 14.19 -26.63 4.62
C ASP A 279 14.80 -27.94 5.14
N LYS A 280 14.00 -28.82 5.78
CA LYS A 280 14.44 -30.15 6.23
C LYS A 280 15.03 -30.99 5.08
N ILE A 281 14.36 -30.98 3.93
CA ILE A 281 14.79 -31.76 2.75
C ILE A 281 16.04 -31.12 2.13
N MET A 282 16.10 -29.79 2.08
CA MET A 282 17.27 -29.05 1.59
C MET A 282 18.49 -29.25 2.49
N HIS A 283 18.32 -29.33 3.81
CA HIS A 283 19.39 -29.71 4.74
C HIS A 283 19.87 -31.14 4.49
N ALA A 284 18.96 -32.11 4.39
CA ALA A 284 19.33 -33.49 4.08
C ALA A 284 20.15 -33.58 2.79
N GLN A 285 19.69 -32.89 1.73
CA GLN A 285 20.40 -32.79 0.46
C GLN A 285 21.78 -32.13 0.61
N TYR A 286 21.88 -31.04 1.38
CA TYR A 286 23.13 -30.32 1.62
C TYR A 286 24.20 -31.22 2.27
N PHE A 287 23.80 -32.09 3.19
CA PHE A 287 24.69 -33.06 3.83
C PHE A 287 24.87 -34.37 3.03
N GLY A 288 24.37 -34.42 1.78
CA GLY A 288 24.64 -35.50 0.84
C GLY A 288 23.72 -36.71 0.92
N ALA A 289 22.59 -36.60 1.63
CA ALA A 289 21.56 -37.63 1.59
C ALA A 289 20.98 -37.76 0.19
N VAL A 290 20.59 -38.97 -0.20
CA VAL A 290 19.96 -39.27 -1.50
C VAL A 290 18.43 -39.35 -1.42
N GLY A 291 17.87 -39.39 -0.21
CA GLY A 291 16.42 -39.35 0.00
C GLY A 291 16.04 -38.97 1.43
N ALA A 292 14.79 -38.53 1.61
CA ALA A 292 14.27 -38.12 2.91
C ALA A 292 12.88 -38.70 3.22
N ILE A 293 12.62 -38.92 4.51
CA ILE A 293 11.33 -39.40 5.03
C ILE A 293 10.87 -38.43 6.11
N LEU A 294 9.63 -37.94 6.01
CA LEU A 294 9.01 -37.10 7.04
C LEU A 294 7.87 -37.83 7.74
N TYR A 295 7.71 -37.64 9.04
CA TYR A 295 6.55 -38.18 9.78
C TYR A 295 6.11 -37.27 10.93
N ASN A 296 4.85 -37.41 11.34
CA ASN A 296 4.23 -36.63 12.41
C ASN A 296 4.34 -37.38 13.75
N ASP A 297 5.37 -37.11 14.56
CA ASP A 297 5.53 -37.83 15.83
C ASP A 297 4.35 -37.57 16.79
N PRO A 298 3.84 -38.60 17.51
CA PRO A 298 2.78 -38.42 18.49
C PRO A 298 3.10 -37.41 19.59
N ALA A 299 4.38 -37.14 19.87
CA ALA A 299 4.78 -36.10 20.83
C ALA A 299 4.22 -34.72 20.44
N ASP A 300 4.08 -34.49 19.14
CA ASP A 300 3.74 -33.20 18.55
C ASP A 300 2.31 -33.20 17.96
N TYR A 301 1.71 -34.38 17.69
CA TYR A 301 0.40 -34.50 17.01
C TYR A 301 -0.61 -35.43 17.71
N ALA A 302 -0.21 -36.17 18.74
CA ALA A 302 -1.12 -36.97 19.57
C ALA A 302 -0.63 -37.07 21.04
N PRO A 303 -0.40 -35.92 21.73
CA PRO A 303 0.30 -35.88 23.01
C PRO A 303 -0.44 -36.56 24.16
N PHE A 304 -1.73 -36.86 23.99
CA PHE A 304 -2.54 -37.56 24.99
C PHE A 304 -2.58 -39.07 24.80
N GLY A 305 -1.88 -39.59 23.77
CA GLY A 305 -1.70 -41.00 23.49
C GLY A 305 -2.25 -41.43 22.14
N THR A 306 -1.90 -42.67 21.75
CA THR A 306 -2.05 -43.19 20.39
C THR A 306 -3.07 -44.31 20.26
N THR A 307 -3.82 -44.63 21.32
CA THR A 307 -4.87 -45.64 21.26
C THR A 307 -6.08 -45.14 20.47
N SER A 308 -6.87 -46.05 19.89
CA SER A 308 -7.99 -45.68 18.99
C SER A 308 -9.05 -44.76 19.61
N ASN A 309 -9.22 -44.78 20.93
CA ASN A 309 -10.14 -43.89 21.67
C ASN A 309 -9.54 -42.51 21.99
N GLN A 310 -8.25 -42.29 21.69
CA GLN A 310 -7.52 -41.04 21.93
C GLN A 310 -7.23 -40.26 20.65
N VAL A 311 -7.44 -40.87 19.48
CA VAL A 311 -7.16 -40.28 18.16
C VAL A 311 -8.41 -40.25 17.29
N TYR A 312 -8.31 -39.67 16.10
CA TYR A 312 -9.39 -39.68 15.11
C TYR A 312 -9.75 -41.11 14.70
N ASP A 313 -11.02 -41.50 14.65
CA ASP A 313 -12.24 -40.65 14.60
C ASP A 313 -12.95 -40.37 15.94
N GLN A 314 -12.37 -40.75 17.09
CA GLN A 314 -12.99 -40.58 18.41
C GLN A 314 -12.61 -39.25 19.08
N LYS A 315 -11.46 -38.69 18.69
CA LYS A 315 -10.91 -37.40 19.13
C LYS A 315 -10.29 -36.69 17.93
N TRP A 316 -9.90 -35.43 18.11
CA TRP A 316 -9.25 -34.63 17.08
C TRP A 316 -7.74 -34.87 16.90
N PHE A 317 -7.10 -35.79 17.66
CA PHE A 317 -5.67 -36.05 17.54
C PHE A 317 -5.35 -36.97 16.36
N MET A 318 -4.12 -36.84 15.82
CA MET A 318 -3.72 -37.57 14.62
C MET A 318 -3.75 -39.09 14.85
N PRO A 319 -4.38 -39.88 13.95
CA PRO A 319 -4.32 -41.35 14.02
C PRO A 319 -3.03 -41.88 13.38
N PRO A 320 -2.66 -43.16 13.60
CA PRO A 320 -1.37 -43.71 13.15
C PRO A 320 -1.16 -43.70 11.63
N SER A 321 -2.25 -43.66 10.88
CA SER A 321 -2.27 -43.57 9.42
C SER A 321 -2.34 -42.12 8.90
N GLY A 322 -2.30 -41.10 9.74
CA GLY A 322 -2.34 -39.71 9.30
C GLY A 322 -1.03 -39.23 8.74
N VAL A 323 -1.10 -38.55 7.59
CA VAL A 323 0.06 -38.09 6.86
C VAL A 323 -0.13 -36.64 6.42
N GLN A 324 0.73 -35.75 6.94
CA GLN A 324 0.75 -34.36 6.52
C GLN A 324 1.35 -34.22 5.11
N ARG A 325 0.56 -33.69 4.17
CA ARG A 325 1.00 -33.24 2.84
C ARG A 325 1.65 -31.85 2.92
N GLY A 326 2.25 -31.40 1.82
CA GLY A 326 2.72 -30.01 1.72
C GLY A 326 3.71 -29.77 0.60
N SER A 327 3.88 -28.50 0.25
CA SER A 327 4.97 -28.05 -0.62
C SER A 327 6.33 -28.22 0.04
N ALA A 328 7.29 -28.73 -0.72
CA ALA A 328 8.71 -28.77 -0.37
C ALA A 328 9.53 -27.67 -1.06
N SER A 329 8.90 -26.79 -1.86
CA SER A 329 9.58 -25.63 -2.45
C SER A 329 9.94 -24.63 -1.37
N ILE A 330 11.19 -24.17 -1.34
CA ILE A 330 11.61 -23.06 -0.48
C ILE A 330 11.49 -21.70 -1.20
N MET A 331 10.64 -21.59 -2.22
CA MET A 331 10.29 -20.33 -2.88
C MET A 331 8.82 -19.97 -2.63
N ASN A 332 8.48 -18.68 -2.67
CA ASN A 332 7.10 -18.20 -2.67
C ASN A 332 6.80 -17.61 -4.06
N GLY A 333 5.58 -17.79 -4.58
CA GLY A 333 5.27 -17.53 -5.99
C GLY A 333 5.64 -18.69 -6.92
N ASP A 334 5.34 -18.57 -8.21
CA ASP A 334 5.64 -19.60 -9.21
C ASP A 334 7.16 -19.81 -9.36
N PRO A 335 7.69 -21.04 -9.11
CA PRO A 335 9.09 -21.41 -9.35
C PRO A 335 9.67 -20.99 -10.70
N LEU A 336 8.82 -20.83 -11.72
CA LEU A 336 9.26 -20.51 -13.08
C LEU A 336 9.24 -19.02 -13.43
N THR A 337 8.60 -18.17 -12.63
CA THR A 337 8.57 -16.71 -12.82
C THR A 337 8.95 -15.96 -11.54
N PRO A 338 10.16 -16.17 -10.99
CA PRO A 338 10.59 -15.40 -9.83
C PRO A 338 10.44 -13.90 -10.14
N ILE A 339 9.95 -13.14 -9.16
CA ILE A 339 9.70 -11.68 -9.17
C ILE A 339 8.74 -11.11 -10.23
N TYR A 340 8.13 -11.93 -11.10
CA TYR A 340 7.24 -11.47 -12.16
C TYR A 340 5.99 -12.33 -12.30
N PRO A 341 4.84 -11.76 -12.68
CA PRO A 341 3.60 -12.52 -12.75
C PRO A 341 3.59 -13.54 -13.89
N SER A 342 3.08 -14.73 -13.60
CA SER A 342 2.88 -15.91 -14.45
C SER A 342 1.82 -15.76 -15.53
N THR A 343 1.85 -14.64 -16.24
CA THR A 343 1.02 -14.36 -17.42
C THR A 343 1.44 -15.21 -18.62
N ASP A 344 0.56 -15.31 -19.62
CA ASP A 344 0.76 -16.14 -20.82
C ASP A 344 1.99 -15.69 -21.66
N TYR A 345 2.40 -14.42 -21.58
CA TYR A 345 3.56 -13.88 -22.32
C TYR A 345 4.86 -13.85 -21.51
N MET A 346 4.81 -14.18 -20.21
CA MET A 346 5.98 -14.07 -19.34
C MET A 346 7.00 -15.18 -19.65
N TYR A 347 8.30 -14.85 -19.58
CA TYR A 347 9.36 -15.85 -19.72
C TYR A 347 9.32 -16.85 -18.56
N ARG A 348 9.55 -18.14 -18.84
CA ARG A 348 9.67 -19.19 -17.82
C ARG A 348 11.12 -19.63 -17.72
N VAL A 349 11.71 -19.60 -16.52
CA VAL A 349 13.05 -20.20 -16.31
C VAL A 349 12.98 -21.70 -16.56
N ARG A 350 14.13 -22.35 -16.80
CA ARG A 350 14.15 -23.80 -16.97
C ARG A 350 13.96 -24.48 -15.62
N GLU A 351 13.10 -25.50 -15.55
CA GLU A 351 12.81 -26.27 -14.34
C GLU A 351 14.08 -26.81 -13.65
N ASP A 352 15.06 -27.29 -14.44
CA ASP A 352 16.33 -27.81 -13.93
C ASP A 352 17.22 -26.75 -13.29
N SER A 353 17.07 -25.49 -13.71
CA SER A 353 17.83 -24.35 -13.19
C SER A 353 17.27 -23.75 -11.88
N VAL A 354 16.06 -24.15 -11.47
CA VAL A 354 15.45 -23.65 -10.22
C VAL A 354 16.18 -24.26 -9.02
N ARG A 355 16.87 -23.41 -8.25
CA ARG A 355 17.68 -23.78 -7.08
C ARG A 355 16.84 -24.13 -5.85
N PHE A 356 15.64 -23.58 -5.76
CA PHE A 356 14.75 -23.66 -4.60
C PHE A 356 13.81 -24.88 -4.60
N LEU A 357 13.96 -25.77 -5.60
CA LEU A 357 13.25 -27.05 -5.65
C LEU A 357 14.18 -28.18 -5.17
N PRO A 358 13.72 -29.06 -4.27
CA PRO A 358 14.47 -30.25 -3.88
C PRO A 358 14.88 -31.11 -5.07
N LYS A 359 16.06 -31.72 -5.01
CA LYS A 359 16.62 -32.61 -6.04
C LYS A 359 16.73 -34.07 -5.59
N ILE A 360 16.27 -34.39 -4.38
CA ILE A 360 16.23 -35.75 -3.83
C ILE A 360 14.78 -36.21 -3.60
N PRO A 361 14.43 -37.47 -3.90
CA PRO A 361 13.11 -38.02 -3.55
C PRO A 361 12.84 -37.91 -2.05
N ALA A 362 11.64 -37.44 -1.70
CA ALA A 362 11.20 -37.42 -0.31
C ALA A 362 9.72 -37.76 -0.18
N GLN A 363 9.36 -38.47 0.88
CA GLN A 363 8.01 -38.97 1.12
C GLN A 363 7.57 -38.78 2.57
N PRO A 364 6.36 -38.24 2.83
CA PRO A 364 5.78 -38.24 4.16
C PRO A 364 5.07 -39.57 4.44
N ILE A 365 5.15 -40.05 5.67
CA ILE A 365 4.56 -41.32 6.13
C ILE A 365 3.79 -41.16 7.44
N GLY A 366 2.91 -42.11 7.73
CA GLY A 366 2.17 -42.12 8.99
C GLY A 366 3.08 -42.49 10.16
N TYR A 367 2.79 -42.00 11.36
CA TYR A 367 3.62 -42.31 12.52
C TYR A 367 3.58 -43.78 12.92
N GLY A 368 2.49 -44.50 12.60
CA GLY A 368 2.42 -45.95 12.78
C GLY A 368 3.40 -46.70 11.87
N GLU A 369 3.68 -46.16 10.67
CA GLU A 369 4.67 -46.71 9.74
C GLU A 369 6.10 -46.31 10.15
N ALA A 370 6.27 -45.05 10.61
CA ALA A 370 7.53 -44.58 11.19
C ALA A 370 7.94 -45.40 12.43
N GLN A 371 6.96 -45.82 13.25
CA GLN A 371 7.19 -46.71 14.37
C GLN A 371 7.89 -48.00 13.95
N VAL A 372 7.43 -48.62 12.85
CA VAL A 372 8.05 -49.85 12.32
C VAL A 372 9.44 -49.55 11.81
N ILE A 373 9.62 -48.51 10.99
CA ILE A 373 10.92 -48.17 10.41
C ILE A 373 11.97 -47.86 11.50
N LEU A 374 11.59 -47.09 12.52
CA LEU A 374 12.51 -46.69 13.58
C LEU A 374 12.95 -47.84 14.49
N GLN A 375 12.21 -48.95 14.55
CA GLN A 375 12.65 -50.17 15.25
C GLN A 375 13.85 -50.86 14.58
N TYR A 376 14.08 -50.58 13.29
CA TYR A 376 15.18 -51.11 12.51
C TYR A 376 16.43 -50.22 12.56
N LEU A 377 16.39 -49.01 13.15
CA LEU A 377 17.61 -48.21 13.30
C LEU A 377 18.60 -48.86 14.29
N GLN A 378 19.88 -48.89 13.93
CA GLN A 378 20.98 -49.14 14.85
C GLN A 378 21.58 -47.82 15.39
N GLY A 379 22.79 -47.91 15.96
CA GLY A 379 23.51 -46.77 16.52
C GLY A 379 23.17 -46.46 17.98
N SER A 380 23.85 -45.45 18.51
CA SER A 380 23.65 -44.95 19.87
C SER A 380 22.26 -44.35 20.04
N GLU A 381 21.72 -44.45 21.26
CA GLU A 381 20.46 -43.82 21.62
C GLU A 381 20.58 -42.29 21.58
N VAL A 382 19.53 -41.63 21.12
CA VAL A 382 19.48 -40.16 21.10
C VAL A 382 19.19 -39.60 22.50
N PRO A 383 19.62 -38.36 22.79
CA PRO A 383 19.32 -37.72 24.05
C PRO A 383 17.81 -37.43 24.18
N VAL A 384 17.35 -37.10 25.39
CA VAL A 384 15.91 -37.04 25.73
C VAL A 384 15.16 -36.02 24.86
N GLU A 385 15.79 -34.91 24.53
CA GLU A 385 15.27 -33.84 23.68
C GLU A 385 14.94 -34.28 22.24
N TRP A 386 15.61 -35.31 21.73
CA TRP A 386 15.40 -35.86 20.38
C TRP A 386 14.35 -36.98 20.35
N ARG A 387 13.89 -37.44 21.52
CA ARG A 387 12.92 -38.53 21.61
C ARG A 387 11.52 -38.00 21.37
N GLY A 388 10.79 -38.71 20.54
CA GLY A 388 9.34 -38.57 20.46
C GLY A 388 8.61 -39.53 21.40
N THR A 389 7.35 -39.81 21.11
CA THR A 389 6.50 -40.68 21.95
C THR A 389 5.91 -41.89 21.20
N LEU A 390 6.60 -42.34 20.14
CA LEU A 390 6.22 -43.57 19.45
C LEU A 390 6.26 -44.79 20.40
N PRO A 391 5.21 -45.63 20.42
CA PRO A 391 5.15 -46.75 21.33
C PRO A 391 6.16 -47.84 20.92
N ASN A 392 6.84 -48.44 21.91
CA ASN A 392 7.80 -49.53 21.70
C ASN A 392 8.94 -49.18 20.71
N VAL A 393 9.41 -47.93 20.71
CA VAL A 393 10.55 -47.46 19.91
C VAL A 393 11.62 -46.89 20.85
N THR A 394 12.86 -47.32 20.67
CA THR A 394 14.04 -46.61 21.21
C THR A 394 14.63 -45.78 20.10
N TYR A 395 14.55 -44.45 20.21
CA TYR A 395 15.10 -43.54 19.20
C TYR A 395 16.63 -43.61 19.20
N ARG A 396 17.22 -43.83 18.03
CA ARG A 396 18.67 -43.96 17.82
C ARG A 396 19.10 -43.07 16.67
N TYR A 397 20.36 -42.65 16.65
CA TYR A 397 20.89 -41.80 15.58
C TYR A 397 20.88 -42.50 14.22
N GLY A 398 21.05 -43.83 14.19
CA GLY A 398 21.06 -44.62 12.96
C GLY A 398 22.45 -44.93 12.45
N GLY A 399 22.54 -45.12 11.14
CA GLY A 399 23.65 -45.78 10.45
C GLY A 399 23.13 -47.02 9.76
N GLU A 400 23.75 -48.17 10.04
CA GLU A 400 23.27 -49.46 9.53
C GLU A 400 21.88 -49.83 10.07
N LEU A 401 21.18 -50.69 9.33
CA LEU A 401 19.88 -51.22 9.70
C LEU A 401 20.01 -52.54 10.48
N ARG A 402 19.11 -52.77 11.44
CA ARG A 402 19.00 -54.02 12.20
C ARG A 402 17.99 -54.92 11.51
N ASN A 403 18.35 -56.17 11.20
CA ASN A 403 17.45 -57.15 10.57
C ASN A 403 16.85 -56.71 9.22
N ALA A 404 17.44 -55.69 8.59
CA ALA A 404 17.20 -55.24 7.22
C ALA A 404 18.54 -54.80 6.63
N SER A 405 18.64 -54.81 5.30
CA SER A 405 19.86 -54.48 4.57
C SER A 405 19.75 -53.20 3.77
N THR A 406 18.52 -52.83 3.39
CA THR A 406 18.27 -51.70 2.50
C THR A 406 16.95 -51.04 2.85
N ILE A 407 16.95 -49.71 2.86
CA ILE A 407 15.75 -48.89 2.81
C ILE A 407 15.65 -48.22 1.44
N GLU A 408 14.45 -48.21 0.87
CA GLU A 408 14.16 -47.64 -0.45
C GLU A 408 13.04 -46.61 -0.33
N VAL A 409 13.23 -45.43 -0.94
CA VAL A 409 12.19 -44.41 -1.12
C VAL A 409 11.86 -44.32 -2.60
N LYS A 410 10.59 -44.52 -2.94
CA LYS A 410 10.08 -44.53 -4.30
C LYS A 410 8.96 -43.51 -4.47
N THR A 411 9.17 -42.53 -5.33
CA THR A 411 8.22 -41.44 -5.60
C THR A 411 7.82 -41.39 -7.07
N TYR A 412 6.57 -41.01 -7.32
CA TYR A 412 5.94 -40.85 -8.63
C TYR A 412 5.33 -39.45 -8.79
N ASN A 413 6.00 -38.44 -8.23
CA ASN A 413 5.58 -37.05 -8.33
C ASN A 413 5.90 -36.50 -9.72
N ARG A 414 5.02 -35.68 -10.28
CA ARG A 414 5.22 -35.04 -11.58
C ARG A 414 5.02 -33.54 -11.47
N LEU A 415 5.87 -32.79 -12.16
CA LEU A 415 5.73 -31.36 -12.34
C LEU A 415 4.85 -31.10 -13.56
N GLU A 416 3.88 -30.21 -13.42
CA GLU A 416 2.99 -29.82 -14.51
C GLU A 416 2.71 -28.33 -14.46
N ARG A 417 2.70 -27.67 -15.62
CA ARG A 417 2.14 -26.32 -15.72
C ARG A 417 0.62 -26.38 -15.75
N LYS A 418 -0.03 -25.61 -14.89
CA LYS A 418 -1.48 -25.54 -14.75
C LYS A 418 -1.96 -24.10 -14.70
N ASP A 419 -3.20 -23.91 -15.14
CA ASP A 419 -3.88 -22.64 -14.93
C ASP A 419 -4.49 -22.64 -13.53
N ILE A 420 -4.20 -21.60 -12.76
CA ILE A 420 -4.80 -21.30 -11.45
C ILE A 420 -5.70 -20.07 -11.58
N TYR A 421 -6.71 -19.97 -10.71
CA TYR A 421 -7.75 -18.94 -10.80
C TYR A 421 -8.01 -18.23 -9.48
N ASN A 422 -7.55 -16.98 -9.40
CA ASN A 422 -7.94 -16.07 -8.32
C ASN A 422 -9.29 -15.42 -8.64
N VAL A 423 -10.11 -15.20 -7.61
CA VAL A 423 -11.36 -14.44 -7.72
C VAL A 423 -11.26 -13.18 -6.88
N ILE A 424 -11.44 -12.02 -7.50
CA ILE A 424 -11.36 -10.70 -6.86
C ILE A 424 -12.72 -10.02 -6.97
N GLY A 425 -13.33 -9.70 -5.82
CA GLY A 425 -14.60 -8.98 -5.72
C GLY A 425 -14.38 -7.57 -5.16
N ILE A 426 -14.86 -6.54 -5.85
CA ILE A 426 -14.73 -5.14 -5.43
C ILE A 426 -16.08 -4.55 -5.06
N MET A 427 -16.17 -3.97 -3.87
CA MET A 427 -17.21 -3.03 -3.48
C MET A 427 -16.61 -1.62 -3.49
N LYS A 428 -16.98 -0.81 -4.49
CA LYS A 428 -16.40 0.52 -4.68
C LYS A 428 -16.79 1.48 -3.56
N GLY A 429 -15.79 2.15 -2.98
CA GLY A 429 -15.98 3.19 -1.98
C GLY A 429 -16.55 4.49 -2.56
N GLU A 430 -17.27 5.26 -1.75
CA GLU A 430 -17.95 6.49 -2.18
C GLU A 430 -17.01 7.70 -2.20
N ILE A 431 -16.06 7.80 -1.26
CA ILE A 431 -15.24 9.00 -1.04
C ILE A 431 -13.79 8.79 -1.46
N GLU A 432 -13.19 7.67 -1.04
CA GLU A 432 -11.82 7.28 -1.36
C GLU A 432 -11.83 5.96 -2.16
N PRO A 433 -12.42 5.93 -3.38
CA PRO A 433 -12.53 4.71 -4.17
C PRO A 433 -11.16 4.12 -4.57
N ASP A 434 -10.11 4.93 -4.50
CA ASP A 434 -8.72 4.58 -4.78
C ASP A 434 -7.96 4.09 -3.53
N ARG A 435 -8.64 3.83 -2.41
CA ARG A 435 -8.08 3.21 -1.21
C ARG A 435 -8.74 1.85 -1.01
N TYR A 436 -7.94 0.80 -0.88
CA TYR A 436 -8.43 -0.58 -0.80
C TYR A 436 -8.22 -1.17 0.59
N ILE A 437 -9.28 -1.68 1.20
CA ILE A 437 -9.19 -2.62 2.32
C ILE A 437 -9.34 -4.02 1.74
N ALA A 438 -8.25 -4.78 1.69
CA ALA A 438 -8.25 -6.12 1.14
C ALA A 438 -8.52 -7.16 2.23
N ILE A 439 -9.32 -8.17 1.91
CA ILE A 439 -9.86 -9.19 2.81
C ILE A 439 -9.72 -10.50 2.06
N GLY A 440 -8.85 -11.40 2.53
CA GLY A 440 -8.46 -12.57 1.74
C GLY A 440 -8.35 -13.87 2.51
N ASN A 441 -8.50 -14.94 1.75
CA ASN A 441 -8.35 -16.34 2.15
C ASN A 441 -8.06 -17.16 0.88
N HIS A 442 -7.15 -18.12 0.94
CA HIS A 442 -7.02 -19.09 -0.15
C HIS A 442 -8.16 -20.10 -0.14
N ARG A 443 -8.37 -20.74 -1.29
CA ARG A 443 -9.48 -21.68 -1.50
C ARG A 443 -8.98 -23.09 -1.78
N ASP A 444 -7.81 -23.23 -2.40
CA ASP A 444 -7.24 -24.55 -2.68
C ASP A 444 -6.87 -25.27 -1.38
N SER A 445 -7.00 -26.60 -1.37
CA SER A 445 -6.56 -27.43 -0.25
C SER A 445 -5.88 -28.71 -0.74
N TRP A 446 -5.07 -29.36 0.11
CA TRP A 446 -4.52 -30.68 -0.22
C TRP A 446 -5.58 -31.78 -0.35
N THR A 447 -6.67 -31.69 0.41
CA THR A 447 -7.73 -32.73 0.46
C THR A 447 -9.13 -32.10 0.41
N LEU A 448 -9.92 -32.18 1.49
CA LEU A 448 -11.21 -31.50 1.65
C LEU A 448 -11.09 -30.21 2.47
N GLY A 449 -9.99 -30.03 3.20
CA GLY A 449 -9.62 -28.75 3.78
C GLY A 449 -10.63 -28.09 4.72
N SER A 450 -11.31 -28.87 5.58
CA SER A 450 -12.36 -28.32 6.46
C SER A 450 -11.86 -27.27 7.46
N VAL A 451 -10.57 -27.31 7.84
CA VAL A 451 -9.93 -26.26 8.62
C VAL A 451 -9.17 -25.37 7.65
N ASP A 452 -8.21 -25.98 6.92
CA ASP A 452 -7.34 -25.33 5.97
C ASP A 452 -7.78 -25.57 4.51
N PRO A 453 -8.29 -24.55 3.79
CA PRO A 453 -8.63 -23.19 4.22
C PRO A 453 -10.14 -22.95 4.38
N THR A 454 -10.96 -23.98 4.22
CA THR A 454 -12.39 -23.80 3.95
C THR A 454 -13.13 -23.19 5.14
N SER A 455 -12.57 -23.25 6.35
CA SER A 455 -13.08 -22.51 7.51
C SER A 455 -13.06 -20.98 7.26
N GLY A 456 -11.97 -20.47 6.67
CA GLY A 456 -11.84 -19.10 6.20
C GLY A 456 -12.75 -18.81 5.01
N THR A 457 -12.79 -19.69 4.00
CA THR A 457 -13.60 -19.48 2.78
C THR A 457 -15.08 -19.37 3.12
N ALA A 458 -15.57 -20.26 3.98
CA ALA A 458 -16.95 -20.29 4.43
C ALA A 458 -17.33 -19.01 5.19
N THR A 459 -16.40 -18.48 5.98
CA THR A 459 -16.56 -17.23 6.74
C THR A 459 -16.54 -16.01 5.80
N LEU A 460 -15.62 -15.98 4.82
CA LEU A 460 -15.52 -14.91 3.82
C LEU A 460 -16.79 -14.80 2.96
N LEU A 461 -17.38 -15.93 2.56
CA LEU A 461 -18.66 -15.96 1.84
C LEU A 461 -19.80 -15.37 2.66
N GLU A 462 -19.83 -15.59 3.98
CA GLU A 462 -20.85 -14.97 4.85
C GLU A 462 -20.61 -13.46 5.04
N ILE A 463 -19.36 -13.03 5.17
CA ILE A 463 -18.98 -11.61 5.24
C ILE A 463 -19.42 -10.87 3.97
N THR A 464 -19.12 -11.43 2.79
CA THR A 464 -19.49 -10.82 1.50
C THR A 464 -20.99 -10.75 1.31
N ARG A 465 -21.75 -11.78 1.73
CA ARG A 465 -23.21 -11.76 1.77
C ARG A 465 -23.75 -10.62 2.64
N VAL A 466 -23.21 -10.44 3.86
CA VAL A 466 -23.65 -9.38 4.78
C VAL A 466 -23.32 -7.99 4.23
N PHE A 467 -22.10 -7.76 3.74
CA PHE A 467 -21.76 -6.47 3.11
C PHE A 467 -22.62 -6.22 1.87
N GLY A 468 -22.88 -7.23 1.04
CA GLY A 468 -23.77 -7.13 -0.10
C GLY A 468 -25.20 -6.73 0.29
N GLN A 469 -25.73 -7.30 1.37
CA GLN A 469 -27.03 -6.89 1.93
C GLN A 469 -27.03 -5.45 2.45
N MET A 470 -26.01 -5.07 3.21
CA MET A 470 -25.85 -3.69 3.66
C MET A 470 -25.78 -2.73 2.47
N TYR A 471 -25.01 -3.07 1.44
CA TYR A 471 -24.87 -2.27 0.22
C TYR A 471 -26.20 -2.12 -0.53
N LYS A 472 -27.04 -3.16 -0.55
CA LYS A 472 -28.41 -3.08 -1.09
C LYS A 472 -29.33 -2.19 -0.23
N ASN A 473 -29.02 -2.02 1.06
CA ASN A 473 -29.73 -1.16 2.02
C ASN A 473 -29.00 0.17 2.26
N ASP A 474 -28.55 0.81 1.18
CA ASP A 474 -27.94 2.16 1.15
C ASP A 474 -26.61 2.36 1.93
N PHE A 475 -26.00 1.31 2.49
CA PHE A 475 -24.62 1.42 2.99
C PHE A 475 -23.64 1.63 1.84
N ARG A 476 -22.74 2.61 1.97
CA ARG A 476 -21.64 2.83 1.03
C ARG A 476 -20.36 3.03 1.82
N PRO A 477 -19.35 2.16 1.65
CA PRO A 477 -18.12 2.31 2.42
C PRO A 477 -17.36 3.56 1.94
N ARG A 478 -16.66 4.26 2.84
CA ARG A 478 -15.83 5.42 2.46
C ARG A 478 -14.69 4.99 1.52
N ARG A 479 -13.99 3.91 1.88
CA ARG A 479 -12.92 3.26 1.08
C ARG A 479 -13.45 2.02 0.36
N SER A 480 -12.82 1.64 -0.74
CA SER A 480 -13.22 0.44 -1.47
C SER A 480 -12.86 -0.84 -0.69
N LEU A 481 -13.77 -1.81 -0.65
CA LEU A 481 -13.51 -3.14 -0.10
C LEU A 481 -13.11 -4.09 -1.24
N MET A 482 -12.05 -4.86 -1.03
CA MET A 482 -11.51 -5.83 -1.98
C MET A 482 -11.53 -7.21 -1.32
N PHE A 483 -12.38 -8.11 -1.81
CA PHE A 483 -12.47 -9.49 -1.35
C PHE A 483 -11.65 -10.37 -2.29
N CYS A 484 -10.81 -11.23 -1.72
CA CYS A 484 -9.87 -12.04 -2.47
C CYS A 484 -10.03 -13.53 -2.11
N SER A 485 -10.21 -14.36 -3.14
CA SER A 485 -10.11 -15.81 -3.04
C SER A 485 -8.90 -16.25 -3.85
N TRP A 486 -7.85 -16.70 -3.16
CA TRP A 486 -6.58 -17.11 -3.76
C TRP A 486 -6.59 -18.59 -4.12
N ASP A 487 -5.82 -18.96 -5.13
CA ASP A 487 -5.57 -20.34 -5.56
C ASP A 487 -4.07 -20.63 -5.46
N ALA A 488 -3.70 -21.91 -5.39
CA ALA A 488 -2.34 -22.41 -5.23
C ALA A 488 -1.54 -21.81 -4.06
N GLU A 489 -2.20 -21.51 -2.94
CA GLU A 489 -1.51 -21.14 -1.71
C GLU A 489 -0.66 -22.31 -1.20
N GLU A 490 -1.24 -23.51 -1.22
CA GLU A 490 -0.65 -24.73 -0.65
C GLU A 490 0.67 -25.12 -1.35
N TYR A 491 0.82 -24.62 -2.58
CA TYR A 491 1.98 -24.83 -3.45
C TYR A 491 3.07 -23.77 -3.30
N GLY A 492 2.89 -22.77 -2.42
CA GLY A 492 3.87 -21.72 -2.15
C GLY A 492 3.32 -20.31 -2.33
N LEU A 493 2.11 -20.02 -1.86
CA LEU A 493 1.47 -18.70 -1.91
C LEU A 493 1.28 -18.18 -3.34
N ILE A 494 1.16 -19.07 -4.31
CA ILE A 494 1.36 -18.70 -5.72
C ILE A 494 0.31 -17.67 -6.14
N GLY A 495 -0.98 -17.94 -5.99
CA GLY A 495 -2.03 -17.04 -6.46
C GLY A 495 -1.93 -15.62 -5.89
N SER A 496 -1.72 -15.47 -4.58
CA SER A 496 -1.61 -14.15 -3.95
C SER A 496 -0.33 -13.42 -4.35
N VAL A 497 0.80 -14.13 -4.44
CA VAL A 497 2.08 -13.54 -4.88
C VAL A 497 2.02 -13.09 -6.33
N GLU A 498 1.53 -13.91 -7.25
CA GLU A 498 1.40 -13.55 -8.67
C GLU A 498 0.49 -12.32 -8.85
N TYR A 499 -0.60 -12.24 -8.09
CA TYR A 499 -1.48 -11.08 -8.09
C TYR A 499 -0.78 -9.81 -7.62
N VAL A 500 -0.04 -9.88 -6.51
CA VAL A 500 0.69 -8.71 -6.00
C VAL A 500 1.80 -8.29 -6.96
N GLN A 501 2.49 -9.24 -7.60
CA GLN A 501 3.51 -8.93 -8.61
C GLN A 501 2.91 -8.24 -9.84
N GLU A 502 1.76 -8.72 -10.35
CA GLU A 502 1.07 -8.10 -11.48
C GLU A 502 0.63 -6.67 -11.18
N TYR A 503 0.08 -6.44 -9.98
CA TYR A 503 -0.51 -5.16 -9.60
C TYR A 503 0.35 -4.34 -8.63
N VAL A 504 1.65 -4.63 -8.53
CA VAL A 504 2.58 -4.07 -7.54
C VAL A 504 2.52 -2.54 -7.46
N LYS A 505 2.41 -1.86 -8.61
CA LYS A 505 2.33 -0.39 -8.68
C LYS A 505 1.02 0.16 -8.17
N VAL A 506 -0.09 -0.51 -8.48
CA VAL A 506 -1.43 -0.06 -8.09
C VAL A 506 -1.67 -0.36 -6.62
N LEU A 507 -1.41 -1.59 -6.19
CA LEU A 507 -1.55 -2.00 -4.80
C LEU A 507 -0.59 -1.21 -3.92
N GLY A 508 0.69 -1.10 -4.30
CA GLY A 508 1.70 -0.33 -3.57
C GLY A 508 1.36 1.15 -3.37
N ALA A 509 0.49 1.74 -4.19
CA ALA A 509 0.04 3.12 -4.02
C ALA A 509 -1.31 3.25 -3.29
N ARG A 510 -2.12 2.18 -3.21
CA ARG A 510 -3.55 2.28 -2.91
C ARG A 510 -4.07 1.35 -1.81
N ILE A 511 -3.41 0.22 -1.57
CA ILE A 511 -3.85 -0.69 -0.50
C ILE A 511 -3.62 -0.01 0.84
N VAL A 512 -4.62 -0.04 1.73
CA VAL A 512 -4.50 0.48 3.09
C VAL A 512 -4.06 -0.63 4.02
N SER A 513 -4.67 -1.81 3.88
CA SER A 513 -4.36 -2.99 4.67
C SER A 513 -4.85 -4.25 3.97
N TYR A 514 -4.21 -5.39 4.26
CA TYR A 514 -4.67 -6.73 3.91
C TYR A 514 -4.99 -7.52 5.20
N LEU A 515 -6.25 -7.94 5.32
CA LEU A 515 -6.77 -8.72 6.45
C LEU A 515 -6.92 -10.18 6.01
N ASN A 516 -5.95 -11.01 6.41
CA ASN A 516 -5.93 -12.44 6.15
C ASN A 516 -6.72 -13.19 7.22
N VAL A 517 -7.57 -14.12 6.79
CA VAL A 517 -8.08 -15.20 7.64
C VAL A 517 -8.02 -16.47 6.82
N ASP A 518 -6.94 -17.19 7.03
CA ASP A 518 -6.73 -18.51 6.46
C ASP A 518 -7.56 -19.54 7.24
N LEU A 519 -7.08 -19.89 8.42
CA LEU A 519 -7.74 -20.77 9.36
C LEU A 519 -8.66 -19.97 10.27
N ALA A 520 -9.93 -19.78 9.88
CA ALA A 520 -10.87 -19.07 10.74
C ALA A 520 -10.95 -19.74 12.13
N VAL A 521 -11.03 -21.06 12.18
CA VAL A 521 -11.12 -21.82 13.44
C VAL A 521 -10.28 -23.08 13.38
N GLN A 522 -9.18 -23.10 14.13
CA GLN A 522 -8.33 -24.29 14.35
C GLN A 522 -8.45 -24.86 15.77
N GLY A 523 -9.27 -24.23 16.62
CA GLY A 523 -9.56 -24.66 17.99
C GLY A 523 -10.64 -23.79 18.60
N ASN A 524 -11.00 -24.04 19.86
CA ASN A 524 -12.18 -23.43 20.51
C ASN A 524 -11.90 -22.70 21.82
N TYR A 525 -10.66 -22.23 22.02
CA TYR A 525 -10.26 -21.57 23.25
C TYR A 525 -10.31 -20.04 23.18
N THR A 526 -9.52 -19.41 22.30
CA THR A 526 -9.39 -17.94 22.20
C THR A 526 -8.92 -17.51 20.82
N VAL A 527 -8.98 -16.21 20.50
CA VAL A 527 -8.33 -15.66 19.31
C VAL A 527 -6.81 -15.64 19.43
N ALA A 528 -6.12 -15.82 18.31
CA ALA A 528 -4.70 -15.55 18.12
C ALA A 528 -4.52 -14.69 16.86
N ILE A 529 -3.67 -13.67 16.96
CA ILE A 529 -3.48 -12.67 15.90
C ILE A 529 -2.00 -12.34 15.75
N ASP A 530 -1.54 -12.43 14.51
CA ASP A 530 -0.24 -11.95 14.04
C ASP A 530 -0.49 -10.69 13.20
N THR A 531 0.26 -9.60 13.42
CA THR A 531 -0.09 -8.31 12.82
C THR A 531 1.08 -7.35 12.66
N SER A 532 0.98 -6.45 11.68
CA SER A 532 1.77 -5.21 11.65
C SER A 532 1.46 -4.37 12.91
N PRO A 533 2.46 -3.68 13.51
CA PRO A 533 2.24 -2.86 14.71
C PRO A 533 1.17 -1.78 14.56
N LEU A 534 0.97 -1.27 13.34
CA LEU A 534 0.01 -0.22 13.03
C LEU A 534 -1.45 -0.59 13.30
N LEU A 535 -1.81 -1.88 13.19
CA LEU A 535 -3.19 -2.34 13.35
C LEU A 535 -3.56 -2.72 14.79
N PHE A 536 -2.58 -2.77 15.70
CA PHE A 536 -2.74 -3.32 17.05
C PHE A 536 -3.95 -2.71 17.80
N ASP A 537 -4.06 -1.38 17.84
CA ASP A 537 -5.13 -0.71 18.60
C ASP A 537 -6.50 -0.88 17.94
N ILE A 538 -6.57 -0.93 16.61
CA ILE A 538 -7.81 -1.17 15.85
C ILE A 538 -8.32 -2.59 16.14
N ILE A 539 -7.41 -3.56 16.23
CA ILE A 539 -7.72 -4.94 16.63
C ILE A 539 -8.31 -4.98 18.04
N LEU A 540 -7.71 -4.27 19.01
CA LEU A 540 -8.27 -4.20 20.36
C LEU A 540 -9.65 -3.52 20.38
N GLN A 541 -9.85 -2.48 19.58
CA GLN A 541 -11.15 -1.81 19.46
C GLN A 541 -12.21 -2.77 18.91
N ALA A 542 -11.91 -3.49 17.82
CA ALA A 542 -12.82 -4.48 17.26
C ALA A 542 -13.13 -5.60 18.26
N ALA A 543 -12.11 -6.10 18.97
CA ALA A 543 -12.27 -7.14 19.99
C ALA A 543 -13.17 -6.72 21.16
N LYS A 544 -13.22 -5.42 21.50
CA LYS A 544 -14.14 -4.87 22.53
C LYS A 544 -15.58 -4.73 22.04
N MET A 545 -15.82 -4.78 20.73
CA MET A 545 -17.16 -4.66 20.14
C MET A 545 -17.81 -6.02 19.87
N VAL A 546 -16.99 -7.06 19.70
CA VAL A 546 -17.46 -8.38 19.26
C VAL A 546 -17.72 -9.30 20.44
N PRO A 547 -18.88 -9.99 20.50
CA PRO A 547 -19.17 -11.00 21.51
C PRO A 547 -18.19 -12.17 21.47
N SER A 548 -17.81 -12.66 22.65
CA SER A 548 -16.95 -13.84 22.76
C SER A 548 -17.69 -15.15 22.44
N ALA A 549 -17.02 -16.07 21.76
CA ALA A 549 -17.53 -17.42 21.50
C ALA A 549 -17.51 -18.29 22.76
N TYR A 550 -18.54 -19.13 22.92
CA TYR A 550 -18.74 -20.08 24.03
C TYR A 550 -18.88 -19.47 25.43
N ASP A 551 -18.97 -18.15 25.53
CA ASP A 551 -19.09 -17.43 26.79
C ASP A 551 -20.51 -16.86 26.99
N PRO A 552 -20.91 -16.57 28.26
CA PRO A 552 -22.18 -15.92 28.55
C PRO A 552 -22.35 -14.57 27.82
N PRO A 553 -23.59 -14.17 27.48
CA PRO A 553 -23.86 -12.86 26.88
C PRO A 553 -23.26 -11.72 27.70
N GLY A 554 -22.66 -10.74 27.01
CA GLY A 554 -22.04 -9.56 27.63
C GLY A 554 -20.52 -9.61 27.73
N LEU A 555 -19.89 -10.78 27.60
CA LEU A 555 -18.43 -10.88 27.47
C LEU A 555 -17.99 -10.67 26.02
N THR A 556 -16.96 -9.86 25.84
CA THR A 556 -16.38 -9.55 24.53
C THR A 556 -15.16 -10.42 24.25
N VAL A 557 -14.75 -10.49 22.98
CA VAL A 557 -13.49 -11.14 22.58
C VAL A 557 -12.32 -10.57 23.39
N TYR A 558 -12.29 -9.25 23.60
CA TYR A 558 -11.27 -8.59 24.42
C TYR A 558 -11.25 -9.11 25.86
N ASP A 559 -12.42 -9.26 26.49
CA ASP A 559 -12.50 -9.71 27.90
C ASP A 559 -11.98 -11.14 28.06
N LYS A 560 -12.40 -12.06 27.16
CA LYS A 560 -11.89 -13.43 27.15
C LYS A 560 -10.38 -13.43 26.91
N TRP A 561 -9.93 -12.70 25.90
CA TRP A 561 -8.53 -12.68 25.48
C TRP A 561 -7.61 -12.14 26.59
N MET A 562 -8.03 -11.09 27.30
CA MET A 562 -7.34 -10.56 28.49
C MET A 562 -7.29 -11.56 29.64
N ASN A 563 -8.27 -12.44 29.78
CA ASN A 563 -8.28 -13.44 30.84
C ASN A 563 -7.33 -14.59 30.52
N VAL A 564 -7.32 -15.07 29.27
CA VAL A 564 -6.67 -16.33 28.91
C VAL A 564 -5.30 -16.19 28.23
N ASN A 565 -4.99 -15.02 27.66
CA ASN A 565 -3.72 -14.80 26.94
C ASN A 565 -3.28 -13.32 27.04
N ARG A 566 -3.01 -12.87 28.26
CA ARG A 566 -2.53 -11.53 28.59
C ARG A 566 -1.01 -11.43 28.49
N ASN A 567 -0.53 -10.33 27.93
CA ASN A 567 0.84 -9.88 28.12
C ASN A 567 0.98 -9.21 29.50
N ASN A 568 1.69 -9.86 30.42
CA ASN A 568 1.87 -9.37 31.78
C ASN A 568 2.72 -8.10 31.89
N VAL A 569 3.49 -7.75 30.84
CA VAL A 569 4.32 -6.54 30.81
C VAL A 569 3.49 -5.33 30.38
N THR A 570 2.76 -5.44 29.26
CA THR A 570 1.98 -4.31 28.73
C THR A 570 0.57 -4.22 29.33
N ASN A 571 0.11 -5.27 30.01
CA ASN A 571 -1.26 -5.39 30.50
C ASN A 571 -2.31 -5.32 29.38
N GLU A 572 -2.03 -6.00 28.27
CA GLU A 572 -2.88 -6.04 27.07
C GLU A 572 -2.97 -7.47 26.55
N PRO A 573 -3.91 -7.79 25.65
CA PRO A 573 -3.94 -9.11 25.03
C PRO A 573 -2.64 -9.35 24.24
N LYS A 574 -2.12 -10.58 24.31
CA LYS A 574 -0.88 -10.95 23.63
C LYS A 574 -1.14 -11.13 22.13
N MET A 575 -0.59 -10.22 21.33
CA MET A 575 -0.42 -10.34 19.87
C MET A 575 1.06 -10.48 19.53
N ARG A 576 1.36 -11.09 18.36
CA ARG A 576 2.70 -11.14 17.81
C ARG A 576 2.86 -10.05 16.74
N TYR A 577 3.96 -9.30 16.82
CA TYR A 577 4.35 -8.37 15.77
C TYR A 577 5.12 -9.09 14.67
N GLY A 578 4.85 -8.70 13.44
CA GLY A 578 5.49 -9.29 12.26
C GLY A 578 4.76 -10.54 11.79
N LEU A 579 4.75 -10.70 10.47
CA LEU A 579 4.12 -11.78 9.75
C LEU A 579 5.22 -12.55 9.00
N GLY A 580 5.16 -13.88 9.03
CA GLY A 580 6.15 -14.75 8.41
C GLY A 580 5.93 -14.88 6.90
N SER A 581 6.05 -16.11 6.39
CA SER A 581 5.59 -16.44 5.03
C SER A 581 4.61 -17.60 5.00
N GLY A 582 3.81 -17.73 6.06
CA GLY A 582 2.95 -18.90 6.25
C GLY A 582 1.54 -18.79 5.65
N SER A 583 1.19 -17.69 4.96
CA SER A 583 -0.09 -17.51 4.26
C SER A 583 -0.02 -16.30 3.32
N ASP A 584 -1.13 -15.98 2.65
CA ASP A 584 -1.23 -15.04 1.52
C ASP A 584 -0.87 -13.57 1.81
N TYR A 585 -0.71 -13.19 3.08
CA TYR A 585 -0.24 -11.85 3.46
C TYR A 585 1.19 -11.57 2.99
N TYR A 586 1.97 -12.61 2.66
CA TYR A 586 3.38 -12.50 2.28
C TYR A 586 3.62 -11.50 1.15
N GLY A 587 2.89 -11.59 0.04
CA GLY A 587 3.06 -10.67 -1.09
C GLY A 587 2.78 -9.22 -0.69
N PHE A 588 1.72 -9.02 0.10
CA PHE A 588 1.32 -7.70 0.59
C PHE A 588 2.35 -7.08 1.54
N ASP A 589 2.97 -7.88 2.38
CA ASP A 589 4.00 -7.45 3.31
C ASP A 589 5.33 -7.22 2.59
N GLN A 590 5.86 -8.27 1.96
CA GLN A 590 7.24 -8.32 1.49
C GLN A 590 7.47 -7.66 0.13
N LEU A 591 6.44 -7.48 -0.70
CA LEU A 591 6.61 -6.85 -2.02
C LEU A 591 6.15 -5.41 -2.07
N ILE A 592 5.15 -5.03 -1.26
CA ILE A 592 4.59 -3.68 -1.28
C ILE A 592 4.56 -2.98 0.09
N GLY A 593 4.82 -3.65 1.22
CA GLY A 593 4.86 -3.00 2.54
C GLY A 593 3.49 -2.48 2.96
N SER A 594 2.46 -3.32 2.86
CA SER A 594 1.13 -3.06 3.40
C SER A 594 1.06 -3.45 4.87
N SER A 595 0.28 -2.74 5.69
CA SER A 595 -0.01 -3.20 7.06
C SER A 595 -0.98 -4.37 7.02
N ASN A 596 -0.60 -5.51 7.61
CA ASN A 596 -1.35 -6.76 7.43
C ASN A 596 -1.70 -7.41 8.78
N MET A 597 -2.67 -8.32 8.75
CA MET A 597 -3.10 -9.12 9.89
C MET A 597 -3.39 -10.54 9.44
N ASP A 598 -3.08 -11.52 10.28
CA ASP A 598 -3.59 -12.90 10.18
C ASP A 598 -4.32 -13.28 11.48
N LEU A 599 -5.59 -13.64 11.38
CA LEU A 599 -6.51 -13.86 12.50
C LEU A 599 -7.07 -15.29 12.48
N ARG A 600 -7.07 -15.93 13.65
CA ARG A 600 -7.65 -17.28 13.86
C ARG A 600 -8.23 -17.47 15.26
N TYR A 601 -9.22 -18.35 15.40
CA TYR A 601 -9.62 -18.90 16.71
C TYR A 601 -8.83 -20.17 16.97
N THR A 602 -8.14 -20.24 18.11
CA THR A 602 -7.14 -21.25 18.41
C THR A 602 -7.47 -22.06 19.67
N TYR A 603 -6.77 -23.19 19.82
CA TYR A 603 -6.85 -24.08 20.98
C TYR A 603 -6.01 -23.57 22.16
N ASN A 604 -6.21 -24.17 23.34
CA ASN A 604 -5.43 -23.84 24.53
C ASN A 604 -4.02 -24.44 24.43
N VAL A 605 -3.05 -23.64 23.99
CA VAL A 605 -1.64 -24.04 23.85
C VAL A 605 -1.07 -24.56 25.18
N ALA A 606 -1.43 -23.95 26.31
CA ALA A 606 -0.92 -24.40 27.63
C ALA A 606 -1.46 -25.78 28.04
N TYR A 607 -2.70 -26.10 27.66
CA TYR A 607 -3.33 -27.39 28.00
C TYR A 607 -2.91 -28.50 27.04
N HIS A 608 -2.83 -28.21 25.75
CA HIS A 608 -2.53 -29.21 24.72
C HIS A 608 -1.02 -29.45 24.50
N GLY A 609 -0.15 -28.76 25.24
CA GLY A 609 1.29 -28.97 25.17
C GLY A 609 1.93 -28.35 23.93
N LYS A 610 2.92 -29.03 23.34
CA LYS A 610 3.77 -28.52 22.24
C LYS A 610 3.11 -28.57 20.84
N LEU A 611 1.78 -28.61 20.72
CA LEU A 611 1.14 -28.61 19.40
C LEU A 611 1.50 -27.32 18.63
N SER A 612 2.25 -27.43 17.53
CA SER A 612 2.55 -26.29 16.64
C SER A 612 1.37 -25.85 15.79
N SER A 613 0.49 -26.79 15.44
CA SER A 613 -0.77 -26.57 14.71
C SER A 613 -1.85 -27.53 15.20
N TYR A 614 -3.05 -27.47 14.62
CA TYR A 614 -4.09 -28.46 14.90
C TYR A 614 -3.65 -29.85 14.38
N PRO A 615 -3.99 -30.95 15.08
CA PRO A 615 -3.33 -32.24 14.84
C PRO A 615 -3.57 -32.89 13.49
N LEU A 616 -4.64 -32.54 12.77
CA LEU A 616 -5.04 -33.19 11.51
C LEU A 616 -4.66 -32.39 10.27
N TYR A 617 -3.79 -31.39 10.43
CA TYR A 617 -3.31 -30.49 9.39
C TYR A 617 -2.76 -31.23 8.14
N HIS A 618 -3.28 -30.86 6.96
CA HIS A 618 -2.97 -31.39 5.63
C HIS A 618 -3.19 -32.90 5.46
N THR A 619 -4.08 -33.48 6.27
CA THR A 619 -4.41 -34.91 6.20
C THR A 619 -5.72 -35.15 5.44
N SER A 620 -6.01 -36.43 5.19
CA SER A 620 -7.32 -36.88 4.72
C SER A 620 -8.48 -36.64 5.69
N TYR A 621 -8.19 -36.36 6.96
CA TYR A 621 -9.17 -36.25 8.03
C TYR A 621 -9.71 -34.83 8.23
N GLU A 622 -9.30 -33.88 7.40
CA GLU A 622 -9.86 -32.54 7.32
C GLU A 622 -11.22 -32.51 6.65
N VAL A 623 -12.18 -33.20 7.27
CA VAL A 623 -13.54 -33.36 6.78
C VAL A 623 -14.53 -32.54 7.59
N PHE A 624 -15.67 -32.18 7.00
CA PHE A 624 -16.72 -31.41 7.68
C PHE A 624 -17.12 -31.97 9.05
N SER A 625 -17.23 -33.29 9.18
CA SER A 625 -17.60 -33.94 10.44
C SER A 625 -16.55 -33.75 11.53
N MET A 626 -15.26 -33.63 11.18
CA MET A 626 -14.19 -33.35 12.13
C MET A 626 -14.35 -31.95 12.73
N MET A 627 -14.54 -30.94 11.88
CA MET A 627 -14.82 -29.57 12.33
C MET A 627 -16.07 -29.53 13.23
N LYS A 628 -17.17 -30.11 12.75
CA LYS A 628 -18.47 -30.11 13.42
C LYS A 628 -18.52 -30.90 14.73
N ASN A 629 -17.71 -31.93 14.90
CA ASN A 629 -17.77 -32.78 16.08
C ASN A 629 -16.75 -32.37 17.16
N PHE A 630 -15.61 -31.82 16.77
CA PHE A 630 -14.49 -31.60 17.70
C PHE A 630 -14.00 -30.17 17.82
N ILE A 631 -14.08 -29.36 16.77
CA ILE A 631 -13.48 -28.01 16.75
C ILE A 631 -14.55 -26.95 17.04
N ASP A 632 -15.58 -26.79 16.21
CA ASP A 632 -16.68 -25.83 16.42
C ASP A 632 -18.03 -26.57 16.45
N PRO A 633 -18.40 -27.19 17.59
CA PRO A 633 -19.53 -28.07 17.64
C PRO A 633 -20.88 -27.39 17.40
N ASP A 634 -21.71 -28.14 16.70
CA ASP A 634 -23.14 -27.93 16.48
C ASP A 634 -23.57 -26.75 15.61
N PHE A 635 -22.74 -25.77 15.25
CA PHE A 635 -23.11 -24.57 14.46
C PHE A 635 -24.45 -23.85 14.86
N LYS A 636 -25.03 -24.20 16.02
CA LYS A 636 -26.37 -23.84 16.48
C LYS A 636 -26.39 -22.74 17.54
N TYR A 637 -25.28 -22.52 18.25
CA TYR A 637 -25.25 -21.52 19.31
C TYR A 637 -25.01 -20.12 18.74
N ILE A 638 -25.64 -19.11 19.36
CA ILE A 638 -25.51 -17.72 18.91
C ILE A 638 -24.06 -17.19 19.04
N ASN A 639 -23.24 -17.77 19.92
CA ASN A 639 -21.86 -17.38 20.22
C ASN A 639 -20.86 -18.50 19.85
N GLN A 640 -20.53 -18.63 18.57
CA GLN A 640 -19.62 -19.67 18.04
C GLN A 640 -18.35 -19.09 17.44
N ALA A 641 -17.30 -19.91 17.36
CA ALA A 641 -15.97 -19.46 16.96
C ALA A 641 -15.96 -18.88 15.53
N HIS A 642 -16.53 -19.58 14.55
CA HIS A 642 -16.58 -19.05 13.17
C HIS A 642 -17.34 -17.74 13.07
N ARG A 643 -18.47 -17.62 13.78
CA ARG A 643 -19.25 -16.38 13.82
C ARG A 643 -18.46 -15.25 14.47
N THR A 644 -17.83 -15.50 15.62
CA THR A 644 -17.01 -14.50 16.32
C THR A 644 -15.87 -14.02 15.43
N ILE A 645 -15.22 -14.91 14.68
CA ILE A 645 -14.17 -14.55 13.71
C ILE A 645 -14.76 -13.74 12.55
N GLY A 646 -15.89 -14.16 11.97
CA GLY A 646 -16.57 -13.40 10.91
C GLY A 646 -16.99 -11.99 11.35
N GLN A 647 -17.49 -11.86 12.59
CA GLN A 647 -17.81 -10.57 13.20
C GLN A 647 -16.58 -9.71 13.40
N LEU A 648 -15.49 -10.28 13.94
CA LEU A 648 -14.24 -9.55 14.16
C LEU A 648 -13.61 -9.09 12.85
N TRP A 649 -13.53 -9.96 11.85
CA TRP A 649 -12.97 -9.67 10.53
C TRP A 649 -13.76 -8.57 9.80
N GLY A 650 -15.08 -8.60 9.87
CA GLY A 650 -15.91 -7.56 9.27
C GLY A 650 -15.96 -6.24 10.06
N VAL A 651 -15.90 -6.27 11.39
CA VAL A 651 -15.77 -5.04 12.20
C VAL A 651 -14.43 -4.36 11.95
N LEU A 652 -13.34 -5.12 11.85
CA LEU A 652 -12.03 -4.60 11.44
C LEU A 652 -12.11 -3.95 10.05
N THR A 653 -12.77 -4.61 9.11
CA THR A 653 -13.02 -4.07 7.76
C THR A 653 -13.77 -2.73 7.83
N LEU A 654 -14.83 -2.64 8.65
CA LEU A 654 -15.58 -1.40 8.84
C LEU A 654 -14.71 -0.30 9.47
N LEU A 655 -13.97 -0.59 10.54
CA LEU A 655 -13.10 0.40 11.20
C LEU A 655 -12.06 0.98 10.22
N LEU A 656 -11.49 0.15 9.35
CA LEU A 656 -10.51 0.60 8.34
C LEU A 656 -11.15 1.30 7.16
N SER A 657 -12.35 0.89 6.73
CA SER A 657 -13.00 1.46 5.56
C SER A 657 -13.74 2.77 5.84
N GLU A 658 -14.24 2.96 7.06
CA GLU A 658 -15.22 3.99 7.40
C GLU A 658 -14.65 5.19 8.17
N THR A 659 -13.49 5.04 8.82
CA THR A 659 -12.90 6.10 9.63
C THR A 659 -12.32 7.21 8.77
N LEU A 660 -12.60 8.46 9.14
CA LEU A 660 -12.09 9.65 8.43
C LEU A 660 -10.55 9.68 8.44
N VAL A 661 -9.97 9.61 9.64
CA VAL A 661 -8.53 9.40 9.87
C VAL A 661 -8.31 7.93 10.20
N LEU A 662 -7.38 7.28 9.48
CA LEU A 662 -6.96 5.91 9.77
C LEU A 662 -6.43 5.85 11.21
N GLN A 663 -6.97 4.93 12.00
CA GLN A 663 -6.62 4.80 13.42
C GLN A 663 -5.33 3.99 13.64
N PHE A 664 -4.36 4.15 12.74
CA PHE A 664 -3.06 3.51 12.85
C PHE A 664 -2.26 4.16 13.98
N ASN A 665 -1.64 3.33 14.83
CA ASN A 665 -0.80 3.84 15.91
C ASN A 665 0.69 3.69 15.58
N VAL A 666 1.29 4.76 15.07
CA VAL A 666 2.72 4.80 14.73
C VAL A 666 3.65 4.64 15.94
N THR A 667 3.19 4.94 17.16
CA THR A 667 4.02 4.78 18.37
C THR A 667 4.17 3.31 18.80
N ARG A 668 3.21 2.45 18.45
CA ARG A 668 3.34 0.98 18.60
C ARG A 668 4.52 0.44 17.80
N TYR A 669 4.78 1.02 16.63
CA TYR A 669 5.91 0.64 15.80
C TYR A 669 7.25 0.90 16.50
N ALA A 670 7.38 2.01 17.24
CA ALA A 670 8.59 2.29 18.02
C ALA A 670 8.82 1.21 19.10
N THR A 671 7.76 0.77 19.79
CA THR A 671 7.84 -0.34 20.73
C THR A 671 8.23 -1.66 20.05
N ALA A 672 7.65 -1.93 18.88
CA ALA A 672 7.94 -3.14 18.10
C ALA A 672 9.40 -3.19 17.63
N LEU A 673 9.96 -2.05 17.18
CA LEU A 673 11.38 -1.93 16.82
C LEU A 673 12.31 -2.18 18.01
N ILE A 674 11.98 -1.66 19.18
CA ILE A 674 12.76 -1.90 20.41
C ILE A 674 12.71 -3.39 20.77
N GLN A 675 11.54 -4.01 20.70
CA GLN A 675 11.38 -5.45 20.97
C GLN A 675 12.20 -6.30 19.98
N ALA A 676 12.12 -6.00 18.69
CA ALA A 676 12.91 -6.65 17.64
C ALA A 676 14.42 -6.48 17.85
N MET A 677 14.90 -5.26 18.11
CA MET A 677 16.34 -5.05 18.37
C MET A 677 16.82 -5.77 19.64
N ASN A 678 15.96 -5.92 20.65
CA ASN A 678 16.33 -6.59 21.90
C ASN A 678 16.45 -8.11 21.76
N THR A 679 15.96 -8.74 20.68
CA THR A 679 16.21 -10.16 20.40
C THR A 679 17.63 -10.39 19.88
N LEU A 680 18.23 -9.40 19.23
CA LEU A 680 19.59 -9.47 18.70
C LEU A 680 20.64 -9.57 19.82
N LYS A 681 21.55 -10.54 19.69
CA LYS A 681 22.64 -10.83 20.64
C LYS A 681 24.01 -10.93 19.93
N PRO A 682 24.54 -9.82 19.38
CA PRO A 682 25.89 -9.83 18.82
C PRO A 682 26.94 -10.03 19.90
N THR A 683 28.15 -10.45 19.50
CA THR A 683 29.32 -10.57 20.37
C THR A 683 29.72 -9.24 21.02
N ASP A 684 29.65 -8.15 20.25
CA ASP A 684 29.79 -6.78 20.74
C ASP A 684 28.46 -6.02 20.61
N PRO A 685 27.78 -5.70 21.73
CA PRO A 685 26.52 -4.95 21.73
C PRO A 685 26.61 -3.54 21.15
N THR A 686 27.80 -2.92 21.13
CA THR A 686 27.98 -1.54 20.62
C THR A 686 27.77 -1.43 19.11
N LEU A 687 27.87 -2.55 18.39
CA LEU A 687 27.54 -2.64 16.96
C LEU A 687 26.09 -2.26 16.67
N LEU A 688 25.19 -2.32 17.67
CA LEU A 688 23.78 -1.94 17.52
C LEU A 688 23.49 -0.47 17.87
N ASP A 689 24.46 0.31 18.32
CA ASP A 689 24.25 1.70 18.75
C ASP A 689 23.67 2.62 17.66
N PRO A 690 24.12 2.55 16.38
CA PRO A 690 23.51 3.33 15.30
C PRO A 690 22.02 3.04 15.13
N LEU A 691 21.65 1.75 15.19
CA LEU A 691 20.27 1.28 15.10
C LEU A 691 19.44 1.75 16.29
N ARG A 692 19.98 1.60 17.52
CA ARG A 692 19.33 2.04 18.75
C ARG A 692 19.01 3.54 18.73
N ASN A 693 19.95 4.35 18.26
CA ASN A 693 19.77 5.79 18.14
C ASN A 693 18.68 6.14 17.11
N ALA A 694 18.67 5.46 15.95
CA ALA A 694 17.62 5.66 14.95
C ALA A 694 16.23 5.25 15.44
N ILE A 695 16.12 4.16 16.23
CA ILE A 695 14.85 3.73 16.84
C ILE A 695 14.37 4.74 17.87
N ASN A 696 15.26 5.31 18.69
CA ASN A 696 14.90 6.36 19.64
C ASN A 696 14.41 7.63 18.93
N ASP A 697 15.11 8.06 17.88
CA ASP A 697 14.69 9.19 17.03
C ASP A 697 13.31 8.91 16.37
N PHE A 698 13.07 7.67 15.94
CA PHE A 698 11.78 7.22 15.41
C PHE A 698 10.67 7.38 16.45
N GLY A 699 10.89 6.89 17.68
CA GLY A 699 9.93 6.99 18.76
C GLY A 699 9.52 8.43 19.07
N LYS A 700 10.48 9.36 19.11
CA LYS A 700 10.19 10.79 19.28
C LYS A 700 9.38 11.35 18.11
N THR A 701 9.79 11.06 16.88
CA THR A 701 9.10 11.54 15.68
C THR A 701 7.67 11.00 15.58
N ALA A 702 7.46 9.74 15.96
CA ALA A 702 6.15 9.11 16.02
C ALA A 702 5.24 9.79 17.05
N GLN A 703 5.77 10.17 18.22
CA GLN A 703 5.01 10.95 19.21
C GLN A 703 4.62 12.33 18.68
N ASP A 704 5.55 13.03 18.03
CA ASP A 704 5.29 14.32 17.40
C ASP A 704 4.21 14.20 16.31
N PHE A 705 4.29 13.16 15.47
CA PHE A 705 3.28 12.85 14.44
C PHE A 705 1.88 12.64 15.03
N VAL A 706 1.76 11.87 16.11
CA VAL A 706 0.48 11.65 16.80
C VAL A 706 -0.02 12.97 17.42
N ALA A 707 0.87 13.80 17.98
CA ALA A 707 0.47 15.09 18.52
C ALA A 707 -0.13 16.02 17.45
N ARG A 708 0.38 15.99 16.21
CA ARG A 708 -0.18 16.76 15.08
C ARG A 708 -1.61 16.38 14.69
N SER A 709 -2.07 15.16 14.99
CA SER A 709 -3.47 14.76 14.72
C SER A 709 -4.50 15.66 15.42
N LYS A 710 -4.10 16.31 16.53
CA LYS A 710 -4.97 17.20 17.33
C LYS A 710 -5.20 18.56 16.68
N SER A 711 -4.33 18.97 15.77
CA SER A 711 -4.40 20.26 15.07
C SER A 711 -4.91 20.14 13.63
N LEU A 712 -5.32 18.95 13.19
CA LEU A 712 -5.84 18.74 11.85
C LEU A 712 -7.16 19.50 11.67
N ASP A 713 -7.32 20.17 10.53
CA ASP A 713 -8.62 20.65 10.09
C ASP A 713 -9.45 19.48 9.52
N TYR A 714 -10.34 18.94 10.36
CA TYR A 714 -11.22 17.81 10.01
C TYR A 714 -12.27 18.16 8.94
N GLU A 715 -12.48 19.45 8.66
CA GLU A 715 -13.35 19.89 7.56
C GLU A 715 -12.58 20.01 6.23
N ASN A 716 -11.25 19.88 6.25
CA ASN A 716 -10.40 19.90 5.06
C ASN A 716 -10.02 18.48 4.60
N PRO A 717 -10.72 17.91 3.60
CA PRO A 717 -10.48 16.53 3.15
C PRO A 717 -9.07 16.32 2.58
N TYR A 718 -8.40 17.36 2.09
CA TYR A 718 -7.03 17.25 1.58
C TYR A 718 -6.00 17.09 2.69
N GLU A 719 -6.22 17.75 3.82
CA GLU A 719 -5.34 17.64 4.99
C GLU A 719 -5.47 16.27 5.65
N ILE A 720 -6.71 15.79 5.80
CA ILE A 720 -6.99 14.43 6.25
C ILE A 720 -6.39 13.39 5.30
N ARG A 721 -6.54 13.57 3.99
CA ARG A 721 -5.96 12.67 2.99
C ARG A 721 -4.43 12.65 3.07
N ALA A 722 -3.78 13.82 3.17
CA ALA A 722 -2.33 13.89 3.31
C ALA A 722 -1.86 13.18 4.59
N TYR A 723 -2.56 13.37 5.71
CA TYR A 723 -2.25 12.67 6.97
C TYR A 723 -2.41 11.15 6.86
N ASN A 724 -3.52 10.67 6.27
CA ASN A 724 -3.74 9.25 6.00
C ASN A 724 -2.69 8.66 5.06
N ASP A 725 -2.24 9.43 4.07
CA ASP A 725 -1.18 9.00 3.16
C ASP A 725 0.16 8.89 3.90
N GLN A 726 0.48 9.77 4.86
CA GLN A 726 1.67 9.61 5.72
C GLN A 726 1.60 8.32 6.56
N LEU A 727 0.44 8.01 7.13
CA LEU A 727 0.20 6.76 7.86
C LEU A 727 0.43 5.53 6.96
N LEU A 728 -0.08 5.58 5.73
CA LEU A 728 0.08 4.50 4.78
C LEU A 728 1.53 4.29 4.31
N GLN A 729 2.25 5.39 4.07
CA GLN A 729 3.63 5.33 3.58
C GLN A 729 4.63 4.85 4.63
N LEU A 730 4.26 4.81 5.91
CA LEU A 730 5.16 4.38 6.98
C LEU A 730 5.62 2.92 6.80
N GLU A 731 4.70 1.97 6.63
CA GLU A 731 5.07 0.56 6.47
C GLU A 731 5.92 0.35 5.21
N ARG A 732 5.58 1.05 4.12
CA ARG A 732 6.30 1.03 2.84
C ARG A 732 7.73 1.54 2.93
N ALA A 733 8.00 2.47 3.85
CA ALA A 733 9.33 3.01 4.06
C ALA A 733 10.33 1.99 4.63
N PHE A 734 9.85 0.84 5.11
CA PHE A 734 10.69 -0.27 5.56
C PHE A 734 11.03 -1.29 4.45
N LEU A 735 10.65 -1.05 3.20
CA LEU A 735 11.02 -1.92 2.09
C LEU A 735 12.39 -1.57 1.51
N ASN A 736 13.32 -2.51 1.58
CA ASN A 736 14.55 -2.49 0.80
C ASN A 736 14.30 -3.08 -0.60
N PRO A 737 14.32 -2.28 -1.68
CA PRO A 737 14.08 -2.79 -3.02
C PRO A 737 15.10 -3.83 -3.48
N LEU A 738 16.28 -3.90 -2.84
CA LEU A 738 17.33 -4.89 -3.11
C LEU A 738 17.16 -6.19 -2.32
N GLY A 739 16.13 -6.30 -1.47
CA GLY A 739 15.92 -7.45 -0.58
C GLY A 739 16.94 -7.51 0.56
N GLN A 740 17.08 -8.67 1.19
CA GLN A 740 18.06 -8.91 2.28
C GLN A 740 19.46 -9.32 1.77
N GLY A 741 19.68 -9.32 0.45
CA GLY A 741 20.95 -9.69 -0.18
C GLY A 741 21.12 -11.20 -0.45
N GLY A 742 22.08 -11.52 -1.33
CA GLY A 742 22.28 -12.89 -1.82
C GLY A 742 21.15 -13.37 -2.75
N ASP A 743 20.82 -14.66 -2.68
CA ASP A 743 19.77 -15.29 -3.50
C ASP A 743 18.32 -14.96 -3.00
N TYR A 744 18.17 -14.17 -1.92
CA TYR A 744 16.88 -13.84 -1.28
C TYR A 744 16.40 -12.42 -1.60
N THR A 745 16.10 -12.16 -2.87
CA THR A 745 15.64 -10.85 -3.37
C THR A 745 14.21 -10.51 -2.99
N ASP A 746 13.44 -11.50 -2.55
CA ASP A 746 11.98 -11.39 -2.43
C ASP A 746 11.54 -10.97 -1.02
N PHE A 747 12.44 -11.09 -0.04
CA PHE A 747 12.24 -10.58 1.32
C PHE A 747 12.74 -9.14 1.40
N LYS A 748 11.84 -8.17 1.28
CA LYS A 748 12.22 -6.74 1.22
C LYS A 748 11.95 -5.99 2.51
N HIS A 749 11.06 -6.47 3.36
CA HIS A 749 10.71 -5.76 4.58
C HIS A 749 11.84 -5.91 5.62
N ILE A 750 12.52 -4.81 5.97
CA ILE A 750 13.77 -4.86 6.76
C ILE A 750 13.56 -5.15 8.25
N ILE A 751 12.35 -4.94 8.78
CA ILE A 751 12.03 -5.17 10.20
C ILE A 751 11.55 -6.59 10.44
N TYR A 752 10.53 -7.04 9.71
CA TYR A 752 9.97 -8.37 9.82
C TYR A 752 10.01 -9.04 8.47
N ALA A 753 10.67 -10.18 8.39
CA ALA A 753 10.67 -11.04 7.22
C ALA A 753 11.13 -12.45 7.63
N PRO A 754 10.89 -13.47 6.79
CA PRO A 754 11.41 -14.80 7.02
C PRO A 754 12.94 -14.81 7.17
N VAL A 755 13.45 -15.61 8.11
CA VAL A 755 14.89 -15.90 8.23
C VAL A 755 15.31 -16.98 7.23
N LYS A 756 16.56 -16.96 6.78
CA LYS A 756 17.06 -17.91 5.75
C LYS A 756 16.96 -19.38 6.15
N ILE A 757 16.94 -19.67 7.45
CA ILE A 757 17.00 -21.03 8.01
C ILE A 757 15.61 -21.55 8.43
N ASN A 758 14.58 -20.68 8.46
CA ASN A 758 13.21 -21.06 8.81
C ASN A 758 12.18 -20.11 8.18
N LYS A 759 11.53 -20.53 7.09
CA LYS A 759 10.55 -19.70 6.37
C LYS A 759 9.28 -19.36 7.17
N TYR A 760 8.92 -20.16 8.17
CA TYR A 760 7.70 -19.94 8.96
C TYR A 760 7.85 -18.87 10.02
N ALA A 761 9.07 -18.62 10.49
CA ALA A 761 9.33 -17.62 11.51
C ALA A 761 9.65 -16.27 10.87
N ALA A 762 8.90 -15.22 11.23
CA ALA A 762 9.40 -13.86 11.10
C ALA A 762 10.29 -13.56 12.31
N ASP A 763 11.51 -13.10 12.06
CA ASP A 763 12.36 -12.53 13.10
C ASP A 763 12.40 -11.01 12.98
N GLY A 764 12.76 -10.34 14.07
CA GLY A 764 13.05 -8.92 14.08
C GLY A 764 14.45 -8.67 13.52
N PHE A 765 14.55 -7.86 12.46
CA PHE A 765 15.80 -7.58 11.73
C PHE A 765 16.52 -8.84 11.24
N PRO A 766 15.88 -9.67 10.39
CA PRO A 766 16.37 -10.99 10.01
C PRO A 766 17.77 -10.95 9.38
N ALA A 767 18.07 -9.96 8.53
CA ALA A 767 19.42 -9.84 7.94
C ALA A 767 20.51 -9.58 8.99
N ILE A 768 20.20 -8.86 10.08
CA ILE A 768 21.13 -8.66 11.20
C ILE A 768 21.24 -9.96 12.02
N SER A 769 20.12 -10.66 12.23
CA SER A 769 20.08 -11.97 12.89
C SER A 769 20.99 -12.98 12.17
N ASP A 770 20.84 -13.09 10.84
CA ASP A 770 21.69 -13.93 9.97
C ASP A 770 23.18 -13.52 10.05
N ALA A 771 23.47 -12.22 10.05
CA ALA A 771 24.84 -11.71 10.18
C ALA A 771 25.47 -12.07 11.53
N ILE A 772 24.69 -12.01 12.62
CA ILE A 772 25.13 -12.42 13.97
C ILE A 772 25.46 -13.92 13.98
N VAL A 773 24.59 -14.76 13.40
CA VAL A 773 24.83 -16.20 13.29
C VAL A 773 26.10 -16.51 12.49
N SER A 774 26.41 -15.72 11.46
CA SER A 774 27.66 -15.86 10.69
C SER A 774 28.93 -15.51 11.48
N GLY A 775 28.81 -14.76 12.58
CA GLY A 775 29.95 -14.28 13.37
C GLY A 775 30.81 -13.21 12.70
N ASN A 776 30.41 -12.67 11.55
CA ASN A 776 31.17 -11.66 10.81
C ASN A 776 30.77 -10.23 11.24
N SER A 777 31.62 -9.56 12.02
CA SER A 777 31.35 -8.21 12.52
C SER A 777 31.17 -7.16 11.41
N THR A 778 31.88 -7.27 10.29
CA THR A 778 31.71 -6.37 9.15
C THR A 778 30.34 -6.53 8.49
N GLU A 779 29.83 -7.77 8.41
CA GLU A 779 28.48 -8.01 7.92
C GLU A 779 27.42 -7.48 8.88
N ILE A 780 27.62 -7.62 10.20
CA ILE A 780 26.74 -7.04 11.21
C ILE A 780 26.68 -5.51 11.05
N GLU A 781 27.83 -4.83 10.95
CA GLU A 781 27.91 -3.38 10.74
C GLU A 781 27.20 -2.95 9.46
N TYR A 782 27.39 -3.70 8.37
CA TYR A 782 26.75 -3.43 7.09
C TYR A 782 25.22 -3.52 7.18
N GLN A 783 24.69 -4.61 7.75
CA GLN A 783 23.25 -4.80 7.90
C GLN A 783 22.63 -3.82 8.90
N VAL A 784 23.35 -3.46 9.96
CA VAL A 784 22.96 -2.38 10.90
C VAL A 784 22.87 -1.04 10.18
N ALA A 785 23.82 -0.72 9.30
CA ALA A 785 23.81 0.53 8.54
C ALA A 785 22.60 0.60 7.58
N ILE A 786 22.28 -0.52 6.91
CA ILE A 786 21.08 -0.63 6.05
C ILE A 786 19.81 -0.42 6.87
N ALA A 787 19.65 -1.16 7.98
CA ALA A 787 18.46 -1.03 8.83
C ALA A 787 18.31 0.41 9.37
N THR A 788 19.42 1.02 9.78
CA THR A 788 19.49 2.41 10.24
C THR A 788 19.04 3.39 9.14
N TYR A 789 19.51 3.19 7.91
CA TYR A 789 19.12 4.03 6.77
C TYR A 789 17.61 3.99 6.52
N PHE A 790 17.02 2.80 6.43
CA PHE A 790 15.58 2.66 6.17
C PHE A 790 14.72 3.15 7.35
N ILE A 791 15.13 2.94 8.60
CA ILE A 791 14.46 3.55 9.75
C ILE A 791 14.53 5.07 9.64
N ARG A 792 15.70 5.67 9.36
CA ARG A 792 15.81 7.12 9.11
C ARG A 792 14.98 7.61 7.92
N GLY A 793 14.81 6.80 6.90
CA GLY A 793 13.84 7.02 5.82
C GLY A 793 12.41 7.07 6.32
N ALA A 794 11.98 6.08 7.11
CA ALA A 794 10.67 6.02 7.74
C ALA A 794 10.40 7.20 8.70
N LEU A 795 11.43 7.72 9.39
CA LEU A 795 11.29 8.96 10.16
C LEU A 795 10.88 10.14 9.26
N SER A 796 11.44 10.22 8.05
CA SER A 796 11.18 11.35 7.15
C SER A 796 9.74 11.37 6.64
N THR A 797 9.09 10.20 6.50
CA THR A 797 7.69 10.11 6.06
C THR A 797 6.71 10.65 7.10
N LEU A 798 7.08 10.58 8.40
CA LEU A 798 6.29 11.10 9.52
C LEU A 798 6.57 12.57 9.86
N LYS A 799 7.60 13.20 9.30
CA LYS A 799 7.83 14.63 9.53
C LYS A 799 6.78 15.48 8.82
N GLU A 800 6.48 16.64 9.38
CA GLU A 800 5.54 17.56 8.75
C GLU A 800 6.15 18.05 7.43
N PHE A 801 5.37 17.98 6.34
CA PHE A 801 5.81 18.43 5.01
C PHE A 801 6.27 19.90 5.05
N ASN A 802 5.67 20.69 5.94
CA ASN A 802 6.05 22.06 6.20
C ASN A 802 7.46 22.19 6.78
N ASN A 803 8.06 21.27 7.55
CA ASN A 803 9.42 21.51 8.07
C ASN A 803 10.55 21.42 7.03
N PHE A 804 10.25 21.01 5.80
CA PHE A 804 11.13 21.22 4.66
C PHE A 804 10.95 22.61 4.03
N PHE A 805 9.75 23.21 4.13
CA PHE A 805 9.34 24.47 3.49
C PHE A 805 9.03 25.65 4.45
N SER A 806 8.98 25.45 5.77
CA SER A 806 8.53 26.41 6.79
C SER A 806 9.69 27.29 7.28
N THR A 807 10.92 26.83 7.09
CA THR A 807 12.11 27.68 7.10
C THR A 807 12.09 28.71 5.94
N ILE A 808 11.14 28.61 5.00
CA ILE A 808 11.09 29.38 3.74
C ILE A 808 9.91 30.38 3.68
N ASN A 809 8.91 30.31 4.58
CA ASN A 809 7.66 31.07 4.42
C ASN A 809 7.61 32.50 5.02
N HIS A 810 8.74 33.07 5.49
CA HIS A 810 8.67 34.38 6.15
C HIS A 810 8.79 35.62 5.25
N ASN A 811 8.90 35.52 3.91
CA ASN A 811 9.00 36.70 3.04
C ASN A 811 8.31 36.51 1.69
N ILE A 812 6.99 36.70 1.63
CA ILE A 812 6.28 36.94 0.36
C ILE A 812 5.45 38.23 0.52
N PRO A 813 5.71 39.31 -0.24
CA PRO A 813 4.86 40.49 -0.25
C PRO A 813 3.53 40.20 -0.97
N GLU A 814 2.45 40.76 -0.45
CA GLU A 814 1.12 40.69 -1.08
C GLU A 814 1.12 41.33 -2.47
N ALA A 815 0.41 40.69 -3.41
CA ALA A 815 0.16 41.22 -4.75
C ALA A 815 -0.82 42.41 -4.69
N PRO A 816 -0.65 43.45 -5.54
CA PRO A 816 -1.48 44.65 -5.51
C PRO A 816 -2.93 44.36 -5.97
N GLN A 817 -3.89 44.90 -5.22
CA GLN A 817 -5.31 44.85 -5.58
C GLN A 817 -5.59 45.69 -6.83
N SER A 818 -6.22 45.09 -7.83
CA SER A 818 -6.76 45.79 -8.99
C SER A 818 -8.12 46.40 -8.63
N GLY A 819 -8.21 47.73 -8.72
CA GLY A 819 -9.46 48.48 -8.57
C GLY A 819 -10.32 48.36 -9.81
N PHE A 820 -11.59 47.97 -9.63
CA PHE A 820 -12.61 48.01 -10.67
C PHE A 820 -13.21 49.42 -10.78
N ILE A 821 -13.26 49.94 -12.00
CA ILE A 821 -13.92 51.18 -12.40
C ILE A 821 -15.38 50.86 -12.70
N ASN A 822 -16.32 51.55 -12.04
CA ASN A 822 -17.75 51.52 -12.35
C ASN A 822 -18.08 52.72 -13.24
N ASP A 823 -18.51 52.46 -14.48
CA ASP A 823 -19.12 53.47 -15.37
C ASP A 823 -20.65 53.43 -15.22
N GLU A 824 -21.25 54.57 -14.88
CA GLU A 824 -22.71 54.77 -14.86
C GLU A 824 -23.24 55.10 -16.26
N VAL A 825 -24.32 54.42 -16.65
CA VAL A 825 -25.05 54.63 -17.92
C VAL A 825 -26.30 55.48 -17.66
N ASP A 826 -26.47 56.52 -18.47
CA ASP A 826 -27.61 57.44 -18.54
C ASP A 826 -28.82 56.76 -19.22
N ILE A 827 -29.97 56.74 -18.53
CA ILE A 827 -31.23 56.19 -19.05
C ILE A 827 -32.35 57.22 -18.86
N SER A 828 -32.52 58.09 -19.86
CA SER A 828 -33.67 58.97 -19.97
C SER A 828 -34.40 58.74 -21.31
N LYS A 829 -35.50 57.96 -21.27
CA LYS A 829 -36.72 58.02 -22.12
C LYS A 829 -37.46 56.67 -22.06
N LEU A 830 -38.61 56.60 -21.36
CA LEU A 830 -39.81 55.78 -21.67
C LEU A 830 -40.77 55.68 -20.46
N PHE A 831 -41.58 56.71 -20.24
CA PHE A 831 -42.79 56.62 -19.40
C PHE A 831 -43.97 56.83 -20.35
N ILE A 832 -44.67 55.79 -20.80
CA ILE A 832 -45.97 55.38 -20.23
C ILE A 832 -46.23 53.86 -20.43
N ILE A 833 -45.31 53.13 -21.06
CA ILE A 833 -45.30 51.64 -21.06
C ILE A 833 -44.58 51.10 -19.79
N GLY A 834 -43.81 51.95 -19.11
CA GLY A 834 -42.97 51.60 -17.96
C GLY A 834 -43.71 51.18 -16.69
N SER A 835 -44.98 51.53 -16.48
CA SER A 835 -45.66 51.24 -15.19
C SER A 835 -46.15 49.80 -15.06
N LEU A 836 -46.56 49.16 -16.17
CA LEU A 836 -46.92 47.73 -16.19
C LEU A 836 -45.67 46.85 -16.24
N ILE A 837 -44.64 47.29 -16.97
CA ILE A 837 -43.32 46.65 -16.97
C ILE A 837 -42.68 46.78 -15.58
N ALA A 838 -42.77 47.92 -14.90
CA ALA A 838 -42.25 48.11 -13.55
C ALA A 838 -42.95 47.20 -12.52
N LEU A 839 -44.25 46.92 -12.66
CA LEU A 839 -44.94 45.97 -11.78
C LEU A 839 -44.49 44.52 -12.03
N ALA A 840 -44.31 44.12 -13.29
CA ALA A 840 -43.81 42.80 -13.64
C ALA A 840 -42.32 42.63 -13.28
N ILE A 841 -41.51 43.68 -13.47
CA ILE A 841 -40.12 43.75 -13.03
C ILE A 841 -40.04 43.76 -11.51
N ALA A 842 -40.92 44.45 -10.79
CA ALA A 842 -40.94 44.45 -9.33
C ALA A 842 -41.38 43.09 -8.76
N LEU A 843 -42.35 42.41 -9.37
CA LEU A 843 -42.73 41.05 -9.01
C LEU A 843 -41.60 40.06 -9.35
N GLY A 844 -40.97 40.20 -10.52
CA GLY A 844 -39.81 39.41 -10.95
C GLY A 844 -38.58 39.64 -10.09
N LEU A 845 -38.24 40.89 -9.76
CA LEU A 845 -37.22 41.28 -8.79
C LEU A 845 -37.59 40.78 -7.40
N GLY A 846 -38.86 40.81 -6.99
CA GLY A 846 -39.31 40.24 -5.74
C GLY A 846 -39.08 38.74 -5.69
N ILE A 847 -39.37 38.01 -6.77
CA ILE A 847 -39.11 36.57 -6.89
C ILE A 847 -37.60 36.29 -6.87
N ILE A 848 -36.80 37.09 -7.59
CA ILE A 848 -35.33 37.03 -7.61
C ILE A 848 -34.75 37.36 -6.22
N ILE A 849 -35.24 38.40 -5.55
CA ILE A 849 -34.81 38.80 -4.21
C ILE A 849 -35.22 37.74 -3.19
N GLY A 850 -36.44 37.17 -3.29
CA GLY A 850 -36.86 36.03 -2.48
C GLY A 850 -35.99 34.79 -2.72
N HIS A 851 -35.58 34.55 -3.97
CA HIS A 851 -34.66 33.49 -4.36
C HIS A 851 -33.24 33.72 -3.81
N PHE A 852 -32.70 34.95 -3.91
CA PHE A 852 -31.31 35.26 -3.56
C PHE A 852 -31.10 35.71 -2.10
N ALA A 853 -32.13 36.18 -1.40
CA ALA A 853 -32.06 36.53 0.03
C ALA A 853 -31.79 35.30 0.92
N ILE A 854 -32.05 34.09 0.42
CA ILE A 854 -31.70 32.82 1.08
C ILE A 854 -30.32 32.30 0.64
N THR A 855 -29.73 32.77 -0.46
CA THR A 855 -28.40 32.29 -0.92
C THR A 855 -27.20 32.95 -0.24
N LYS A 856 -27.36 33.81 0.78
CA LYS A 856 -26.23 34.24 1.62
C LYS A 856 -25.95 33.23 2.74
N THR A 857 -25.49 32.05 2.32
CA THR A 857 -24.57 31.20 3.10
C THR A 857 -23.79 30.29 2.16
N THR A 858 -23.35 30.82 1.02
CA THR A 858 -22.20 30.21 0.31
C THR A 858 -20.93 30.67 0.99
N THR A 859 -20.37 29.78 1.80
CA THR A 859 -18.96 29.79 2.17
C THR A 859 -18.13 30.04 0.92
N ASN A 860 -17.25 31.04 1.01
CA ASN A 860 -16.38 31.49 -0.07
C ASN A 860 -15.20 30.51 -0.23
N THR A 861 -15.49 29.22 -0.45
CA THR A 861 -14.49 28.17 -0.70
C THR A 861 -14.36 27.82 -2.18
N SER A 862 -15.27 28.26 -3.06
CA SER A 862 -15.25 27.85 -4.48
C SER A 862 -14.14 28.48 -5.33
N SER A 863 -13.65 29.69 -5.01
CA SER A 863 -12.67 30.37 -5.89
C SER A 863 -11.26 29.76 -5.85
N LYS A 864 -10.93 28.98 -4.81
CA LYS A 864 -9.60 28.36 -4.68
C LYS A 864 -9.47 27.08 -5.51
N TYR A 865 -10.57 26.41 -5.82
CA TYR A 865 -10.57 25.11 -6.51
C TYR A 865 -10.96 25.20 -8.00
N ASP A 866 -11.59 26.29 -8.45
CA ASP A 866 -11.91 26.54 -9.87
C ASP A 866 -10.68 26.66 -10.78
N ARG A 867 -9.49 26.90 -10.22
CA ARG A 867 -8.23 26.92 -10.99
C ARG A 867 -7.78 25.53 -11.46
N LEU A 868 -8.30 24.45 -10.89
CA LEU A 868 -7.83 23.08 -11.13
C LEU A 868 -8.60 22.34 -12.24
N THR A 869 -9.68 22.92 -12.75
CA THR A 869 -10.50 22.33 -13.83
C THR A 869 -10.26 22.97 -15.20
N LYS A 870 -9.44 24.04 -15.26
CA LYS A 870 -9.06 24.69 -16.52
C LYS A 870 -7.80 24.02 -17.10
N PRO A 871 -7.80 23.64 -18.39
CA PRO A 871 -6.57 23.22 -19.06
C PRO A 871 -5.49 24.30 -18.90
N ALA A 872 -4.22 23.87 -18.88
CA ALA A 872 -3.10 24.81 -18.88
C ALA A 872 -3.26 25.82 -20.03
N ASP A 873 -3.23 27.11 -19.69
CA ASP A 873 -3.44 28.20 -20.63
C ASP A 873 -2.41 28.14 -21.77
N GLN A 874 -2.85 27.96 -23.02
CA GLN A 874 -1.99 27.94 -24.20
C GLN A 874 -1.12 29.21 -24.30
N GLN A 875 -1.61 30.35 -23.80
CA GLN A 875 -0.85 31.59 -23.76
C GLN A 875 0.35 31.50 -22.81
N ASN A 876 0.20 30.80 -21.67
CA ASN A 876 1.31 30.57 -20.74
C ASN A 876 2.37 29.63 -21.34
N TYR A 877 1.95 28.63 -22.10
CA TYR A 877 2.88 27.75 -22.84
C TYR A 877 3.69 28.54 -23.87
N GLN A 878 3.04 29.35 -24.71
CA GLN A 878 3.75 30.13 -25.73
C GLN A 878 4.66 31.20 -25.10
N THR A 879 4.22 31.81 -24.00
CA THR A 879 5.03 32.78 -23.23
C THR A 879 6.26 32.11 -22.63
N PHE A 880 6.11 30.90 -22.07
CA PHE A 880 7.23 30.10 -21.57
C PHE A 880 8.23 29.76 -22.67
N ILE A 881 7.77 29.22 -23.80
CA ILE A 881 8.66 28.87 -24.93
C ILE A 881 9.41 30.10 -25.45
N ASN A 882 8.74 31.24 -25.59
CA ASN A 882 9.35 32.49 -26.04
C ASN A 882 10.33 33.10 -25.02
N SER A 883 10.23 32.72 -23.74
CA SER A 883 11.14 33.19 -22.69
C SER A 883 12.49 32.48 -22.67
N ILE A 884 12.64 31.35 -23.36
CA ILE A 884 13.90 30.61 -23.47
C ILE A 884 14.79 31.28 -24.52
N GLN A 885 15.82 32.00 -24.07
CA GLN A 885 16.72 32.76 -24.95
C GLN A 885 18.08 32.09 -25.12
N ALA A 886 18.52 31.94 -26.37
CA ALA A 886 19.84 31.37 -26.71
C ALA A 886 21.02 32.13 -26.06
N ALA A 887 20.91 33.45 -25.90
CA ALA A 887 21.93 34.28 -25.26
C ALA A 887 22.16 33.88 -23.78
N ASN A 888 21.09 33.51 -23.06
CA ASN A 888 21.21 33.04 -21.67
C ASN A 888 21.88 31.67 -21.62
N ILE A 889 21.59 30.78 -22.58
CA ILE A 889 22.26 29.48 -22.71
C ILE A 889 23.75 29.68 -23.00
N GLU A 890 24.10 30.56 -23.93
CA GLU A 890 25.50 30.90 -24.25
C GLU A 890 26.24 31.46 -23.03
N ALA A 891 25.63 32.39 -22.28
CA ALA A 891 26.20 32.94 -21.06
C ALA A 891 26.38 31.87 -19.97
N ASN A 892 25.41 30.98 -19.80
CA ASN A 892 25.51 29.85 -18.88
C ASN A 892 26.64 28.89 -19.27
N LEU A 893 26.76 28.56 -20.56
CA LEU A 893 27.83 27.71 -21.07
C LEU A 893 29.19 28.35 -20.80
N LYS A 894 29.41 29.62 -21.18
CA LYS A 894 30.68 30.32 -20.95
C LYS A 894 31.09 30.35 -19.48
N ASP A 895 30.14 30.62 -18.58
CA ASP A 895 30.40 30.71 -17.15
C ASP A 895 30.75 29.34 -16.55
N LEU A 896 29.96 28.30 -16.87
CA LEU A 896 30.19 26.94 -16.36
C LEU A 896 31.43 26.26 -16.98
N THR A 897 31.84 26.63 -18.20
CA THR A 897 33.04 26.08 -18.85
C THR A 897 34.30 26.94 -18.65
N SER A 898 34.22 28.03 -17.91
CA SER A 898 35.37 28.93 -17.66
C SER A 898 36.49 28.29 -16.85
N ARG A 899 36.21 27.17 -16.18
CA ARG A 899 37.16 26.40 -15.36
C ARG A 899 36.84 24.90 -15.40
N PRO A 900 37.85 24.02 -15.26
CA PRO A 900 37.61 22.61 -15.03
C PRO A 900 37.06 22.43 -13.62
N HIS A 901 36.04 21.58 -13.49
CA HIS A 901 35.33 21.35 -12.23
C HIS A 901 35.14 19.84 -12.04
N MET A 902 36.23 19.14 -11.70
CA MET A 902 36.15 17.71 -11.41
C MET A 902 35.40 17.48 -10.11
N ALA A 903 34.58 16.43 -10.09
CA ALA A 903 33.76 16.06 -8.94
C ALA A 903 34.59 16.08 -7.65
N GLY A 904 34.06 16.73 -6.61
CA GLY A 904 34.67 16.73 -5.27
C GLY A 904 35.84 17.70 -5.07
N LEU A 905 36.28 18.43 -6.11
CA LEU A 905 37.25 19.52 -5.98
C LEU A 905 36.57 20.86 -5.61
N PRO A 906 37.31 21.85 -5.06
CA PRO A 906 36.77 23.17 -4.74
C PRO A 906 36.06 23.85 -5.92
N GLU A 907 36.57 23.71 -7.13
CA GLU A 907 36.02 24.33 -8.35
C GLU A 907 34.63 23.77 -8.74
N ASP A 908 34.37 22.50 -8.42
CA ASP A 908 33.05 21.87 -8.58
C ASP A 908 32.05 22.39 -7.53
N LEU A 909 32.51 22.55 -6.28
CA LEU A 909 31.70 23.20 -5.24
C LEU A 909 31.34 24.64 -5.60
N GLU A 910 32.28 25.42 -6.15
CA GLU A 910 32.01 26.77 -6.64
C GLU A 910 30.96 26.79 -7.75
N SER A 911 31.05 25.86 -8.70
CA SER A 911 30.09 25.74 -9.81
C SER A 911 28.68 25.41 -9.29
N ALA A 912 28.58 24.49 -8.32
CA ALA A 912 27.33 24.18 -7.63
C ALA A 912 26.77 25.41 -6.87
N GLN A 913 27.63 26.23 -6.25
CA GLN A 913 27.21 27.47 -5.57
C GLN A 913 26.68 28.53 -6.54
N VAL A 914 27.27 28.65 -7.74
CA VAL A 914 26.78 29.55 -8.80
C VAL A 914 25.37 29.12 -9.25
N ILE A 915 25.17 27.83 -9.49
CA ILE A 915 23.85 27.27 -9.83
C ILE A 915 22.86 27.51 -8.69
N GLU A 916 23.25 27.21 -7.44
CA GLU A 916 22.42 27.44 -6.25
C GLU A 916 21.96 28.91 -6.16
N LYS A 917 22.87 29.86 -6.35
CA LYS A 917 22.57 31.30 -6.29
C LYS A 917 21.62 31.71 -7.42
N ARG A 918 21.84 31.23 -8.65
CA ARG A 918 20.99 31.55 -9.80
C ARG A 918 19.58 31.00 -9.63
N TRP A 919 19.45 29.73 -9.30
CA TRP A 919 18.16 29.10 -9.04
C TRP A 919 17.39 29.79 -7.91
N LYS A 920 18.05 30.19 -6.82
CA LYS A 920 17.40 31.02 -5.78
C LYS A 920 16.94 32.37 -6.31
N THR A 921 17.71 33.00 -7.21
CA THR A 921 17.35 34.27 -7.86
C THR A 921 16.16 34.10 -8.79
N ASP A 922 16.07 32.96 -9.48
CA ASP A 922 14.97 32.58 -10.38
C ASP A 922 13.70 32.14 -9.62
N GLY A 923 13.70 32.22 -8.28
CA GLY A 923 12.56 31.87 -7.44
C GLY A 923 12.42 30.38 -7.11
N LEU A 924 13.41 29.56 -7.48
CA LEU A 924 13.44 28.15 -7.07
C LEU A 924 13.88 28.00 -5.62
N GLN A 925 13.28 27.02 -4.94
CA GLN A 925 13.71 26.59 -3.62
C GLN A 925 14.83 25.56 -3.79
N VAL A 926 16.03 25.90 -3.33
CA VAL A 926 17.24 25.10 -3.56
C VAL A 926 17.84 24.63 -2.25
N THR A 927 18.13 23.34 -2.16
CA THR A 927 18.91 22.73 -1.08
C THR A 927 20.14 22.05 -1.67
N LYS A 928 21.31 22.32 -1.10
CA LYS A 928 22.55 21.64 -1.46
C LYS A 928 22.77 20.44 -0.54
N LEU A 929 23.02 19.28 -1.13
CA LEU A 929 23.33 18.04 -0.42
C LEU A 929 24.83 17.74 -0.54
N LYS A 930 25.43 17.19 0.52
CA LYS A 930 26.84 16.79 0.53
C LYS A 930 26.93 15.28 0.62
N TYR A 931 27.73 14.69 -0.26
CA TYR A 931 28.07 13.28 -0.25
C TYR A 931 29.59 13.13 -0.14
N ASN A 932 30.05 12.19 0.67
CA ASN A 932 31.45 11.77 0.67
C ASN A 932 31.52 10.51 -0.16
N VAL A 933 32.18 10.59 -1.31
CA VAL A 933 32.31 9.49 -2.27
C VAL A 933 33.78 9.20 -2.51
N LEU A 934 34.11 7.93 -2.74
CA LEU A 934 35.46 7.55 -3.17
C LEU A 934 35.66 8.03 -4.60
N LEU A 935 36.62 8.92 -4.80
CA LEU A 935 37.00 9.47 -6.10
C LEU A 935 38.50 9.28 -6.30
N SER A 936 38.91 8.96 -7.51
CA SER A 936 40.32 8.92 -7.92
C SER A 936 40.66 10.19 -8.69
N TYR A 937 41.84 10.76 -8.44
CA TYR A 937 42.34 11.96 -9.11
C TYR A 937 43.71 11.68 -9.74
N PRO A 938 44.09 12.40 -10.81
CA PRO A 938 45.42 12.28 -11.38
C PRO A 938 46.48 12.85 -10.44
N ASP A 939 47.67 12.25 -10.43
CA ASP A 939 48.83 12.87 -9.80
C ASP A 939 49.41 13.94 -10.75
N ASN A 940 49.30 15.20 -10.33
CA ASN A 940 49.77 16.33 -11.13
C ASN A 940 51.31 16.39 -11.21
N ASN A 941 52.02 15.81 -10.24
CA ASN A 941 53.47 15.78 -10.20
C ASN A 941 54.03 14.56 -10.95
N ASN A 942 53.27 13.47 -10.99
CA ASN A 942 53.65 12.22 -11.67
C ASN A 942 52.55 11.79 -12.66
N PRO A 943 52.44 12.46 -13.83
CA PRO A 943 51.40 12.11 -14.80
C PRO A 943 51.55 10.68 -15.31
N ASN A 944 50.43 10.05 -15.65
CA ASN A 944 50.40 8.74 -16.30
C ASN A 944 51.13 8.81 -17.65
N ARG A 945 51.97 7.82 -17.92
CA ARG A 945 52.77 7.75 -19.15
C ARG A 945 52.74 6.35 -19.73
N VAL A 946 52.77 6.29 -21.05
CA VAL A 946 53.06 5.08 -21.81
C VAL A 946 54.42 5.28 -22.45
N THR A 947 55.33 4.35 -22.19
CA THR A 947 56.71 4.41 -22.64
C THR A 947 57.02 3.18 -23.47
N LEU A 948 57.51 3.38 -24.69
CA LEU A 948 58.06 2.32 -25.52
C LEU A 948 59.55 2.23 -25.26
N ILE A 949 60.02 1.06 -24.83
CA ILE A 949 61.42 0.81 -24.46
C ILE A 949 61.99 -0.21 -25.45
N SER A 950 63.21 0.03 -25.92
CA SER A 950 63.96 -0.89 -26.79
C SER A 950 64.56 -2.06 -26.00
N ASP A 951 64.99 -3.11 -26.72
CA ASP A 951 65.60 -4.31 -26.12
C ASP A 951 66.85 -4.05 -25.27
N ASN A 952 67.54 -2.92 -25.49
CA ASN A 952 68.71 -2.50 -24.71
C ASN A 952 68.37 -1.51 -23.57
N GLY A 953 67.08 -1.30 -23.29
CA GLY A 953 66.59 -0.45 -22.20
C GLY A 953 66.47 1.03 -22.52
N MET A 954 66.72 1.48 -23.75
CA MET A 954 66.53 2.90 -24.11
C MET A 954 65.06 3.22 -24.41
N VAL A 955 64.58 4.36 -23.91
CA VAL A 955 63.25 4.90 -24.23
C VAL A 955 63.21 5.36 -25.69
N ILE A 956 62.37 4.71 -26.49
CA ILE A 956 62.12 5.03 -27.91
C ILE A 956 61.08 6.14 -28.02
N PHE A 957 60.02 6.04 -27.23
CA PHE A 957 58.89 6.97 -27.24
C PHE A 957 58.28 7.06 -25.86
N GLN A 958 57.75 8.23 -25.51
CA GLN A 958 57.02 8.45 -24.28
C GLN A 958 55.88 9.42 -24.53
N THR A 959 54.69 9.13 -23.99
CA THR A 959 53.57 10.06 -24.07
C THR A 959 53.84 11.34 -23.24
N ALA A 960 53.26 12.46 -23.69
CA ALA A 960 53.49 13.77 -23.08
C ALA A 960 53.06 13.84 -21.60
N GLY A 961 52.04 13.06 -21.20
CA GLY A 961 51.50 13.03 -19.83
C GLY A 961 50.69 14.28 -19.44
N VAL A 962 50.62 15.26 -20.33
CA VAL A 962 49.87 16.51 -20.19
C VAL A 962 49.25 16.87 -21.54
N GLU A 963 48.09 17.53 -21.51
CA GLU A 963 47.47 18.04 -22.73
C GLU A 963 48.14 19.33 -23.20
N LYS A 964 48.11 19.57 -24.52
CA LYS A 964 48.67 20.79 -25.11
C LYS A 964 47.67 21.93 -24.95
N ILE A 965 48.10 23.01 -24.29
CA ILE A 965 47.37 24.28 -24.26
C ILE A 965 47.66 25.03 -25.56
N TYR A 966 46.60 25.42 -26.28
CA TYR A 966 46.70 26.08 -27.60
C TYR A 966 46.55 27.61 -27.51
N ASP A 967 45.95 28.13 -26.44
CA ASP A 967 45.74 29.57 -26.21
C ASP A 967 45.94 29.88 -24.71
N SER A 968 46.57 31.02 -24.40
CA SER A 968 46.81 31.47 -23.03
C SER A 968 45.53 31.82 -22.28
N THR A 969 44.40 31.96 -22.98
CA THR A 969 43.07 32.13 -22.36
C THR A 969 42.39 30.80 -22.01
N GLN A 970 42.93 29.64 -22.43
CA GLN A 970 42.36 28.34 -22.09
C GLN A 970 42.52 28.02 -20.60
N PRO A 971 41.49 27.45 -19.95
CA PRO A 971 41.59 26.98 -18.58
C PRO A 971 42.68 25.90 -18.44
N LYS A 972 43.25 25.78 -17.24
CA LYS A 972 44.22 24.71 -16.94
C LYS A 972 43.64 23.34 -17.29
N THR A 973 44.34 22.53 -18.05
CA THR A 973 43.92 21.17 -18.39
C THR A 973 44.20 20.21 -17.24
N VAL A 974 43.41 19.14 -17.13
CA VAL A 974 43.66 18.04 -16.19
C VAL A 974 44.63 17.05 -16.84
N ASN A 975 45.59 16.51 -16.09
CA ASN A 975 46.48 15.47 -16.62
C ASN A 975 45.66 14.24 -17.05
N PRO A 976 45.91 13.64 -18.23
CA PRO A 976 45.19 12.47 -18.69
C PRO A 976 45.25 11.30 -17.69
N PHE A 977 44.09 10.79 -17.31
CA PHE A 977 43.96 9.62 -16.45
C PHE A 977 42.66 8.86 -16.72
N LEU A 978 42.63 7.60 -16.31
CA LEU A 978 41.42 6.79 -16.24
C LEU A 978 41.01 6.70 -14.77
N ALA A 979 39.80 7.16 -14.45
CA ALA A 979 39.30 7.12 -13.09
C ALA A 979 39.16 5.66 -12.61
N TYR A 980 39.44 5.43 -11.32
CA TYR A 980 39.41 4.15 -10.62
C TYR A 980 40.39 3.07 -11.14
N THR A 981 41.33 3.43 -12.02
CA THR A 981 42.42 2.50 -12.39
C THR A 981 43.40 2.34 -11.21
N PRO A 982 43.85 1.11 -10.89
CA PRO A 982 44.87 0.89 -9.86
C PRO A 982 46.17 1.65 -10.14
N ASN A 983 46.86 2.08 -9.09
CA ASN A 983 48.19 2.66 -9.23
C ASN A 983 49.23 1.56 -9.50
N GLY A 984 50.22 1.85 -10.35
CA GLY A 984 51.34 0.95 -10.60
C GLY A 984 51.97 1.12 -11.97
N THR A 985 53.11 0.46 -12.16
CA THR A 985 53.78 0.35 -13.46
C THR A 985 53.60 -1.08 -13.96
N VAL A 986 53.01 -1.24 -15.15
CA VAL A 986 52.89 -2.52 -15.85
C VAL A 986 53.79 -2.48 -17.08
N SER A 987 54.61 -3.52 -17.25
CA SER A 987 55.50 -3.67 -18.41
C SER A 987 55.20 -4.99 -19.11
N SER A 988 55.11 -4.96 -20.44
CA SER A 988 54.89 -6.15 -21.27
C SER A 988 55.73 -6.08 -22.53
N THR A 989 56.18 -7.23 -23.03
CA THR A 989 56.83 -7.37 -24.34
C THR A 989 55.83 -7.56 -25.48
N LYS A 990 54.54 -7.69 -25.15
CA LYS A 990 53.44 -7.90 -26.10
C LYS A 990 52.44 -6.74 -25.99
N LEU A 991 52.09 -6.17 -27.13
CA LEU A 991 51.04 -5.15 -27.27
C LEU A 991 50.04 -5.65 -28.31
N PHE A 992 48.78 -5.79 -27.91
CA PHE A 992 47.69 -6.17 -28.79
C PHE A 992 46.76 -4.97 -29.01
N TYR A 993 46.25 -4.82 -30.22
CA TYR A 993 45.28 -3.79 -30.56
C TYR A 993 43.87 -4.38 -30.53
N ALA A 994 43.02 -3.86 -29.64
CA ALA A 994 41.57 -4.05 -29.67
C ALA A 994 40.94 -2.75 -30.17
N ASN A 995 39.90 -2.84 -31.00
CA ASN A 995 39.36 -1.66 -31.69
C ASN A 995 38.56 -0.76 -30.74
N TYR A 996 37.42 -1.24 -30.24
CA TYR A 996 36.57 -0.53 -29.29
C TYR A 996 36.66 -1.10 -27.88
N GLY A 997 37.34 -2.24 -27.71
CA GLY A 997 37.41 -2.95 -26.44
C GLY A 997 36.09 -3.63 -26.10
N GLU A 998 35.30 -3.99 -27.12
CA GLU A 998 34.08 -4.77 -26.94
C GLU A 998 34.43 -6.24 -26.69
N LEU A 999 33.49 -7.01 -26.11
CA LEU A 999 33.73 -8.41 -25.79
C LEU A 999 34.14 -9.21 -27.03
N GLU A 1000 33.55 -8.90 -28.18
CA GLU A 1000 33.83 -9.48 -29.49
C GLU A 1000 35.29 -9.23 -29.94
N ASP A 1001 35.86 -8.05 -29.64
CA ASP A 1001 37.27 -7.75 -29.95
C ASP A 1001 38.20 -8.70 -29.18
N PHE A 1002 37.92 -8.92 -27.89
CA PHE A 1002 38.70 -9.83 -27.05
C PHE A 1002 38.51 -11.29 -27.45
N GLN A 1003 37.29 -11.71 -27.80
CA GLN A 1003 37.02 -13.05 -28.34
C GLN A 1003 37.82 -13.29 -29.64
N THR A 1004 37.87 -12.28 -30.51
CA THR A 1004 38.65 -12.32 -31.74
C THR A 1004 40.15 -12.43 -31.43
N LEU A 1005 40.68 -11.62 -30.52
CA LEU A 1005 42.08 -11.71 -30.09
C LEU A 1005 42.40 -13.10 -29.50
N VAL A 1006 41.54 -13.64 -28.63
CA VAL A 1006 41.72 -14.99 -28.05
C VAL A 1006 41.76 -16.05 -29.14
N SER A 1007 40.92 -15.93 -30.16
CA SER A 1007 40.92 -16.87 -31.30
C SER A 1007 42.21 -16.81 -32.13
N LEU A 1008 42.84 -15.63 -32.21
CA LEU A 1008 44.04 -15.41 -33.03
C LEU A 1008 45.34 -15.78 -32.31
N VAL A 1009 45.47 -15.43 -31.04
CA VAL A 1009 46.76 -15.55 -30.31
C VAL A 1009 46.70 -16.52 -29.12
N GLY A 1010 45.52 -17.05 -28.80
CA GLY A 1010 45.28 -17.93 -27.66
C GLY A 1010 45.18 -17.17 -26.33
N ASN A 1011 44.33 -17.66 -25.41
CA ASN A 1011 44.07 -17.03 -24.12
C ASN A 1011 45.32 -16.86 -23.25
N ALA A 1012 46.21 -17.86 -23.24
CA ALA A 1012 47.45 -17.84 -22.47
C ALA A 1012 48.50 -16.82 -22.97
N SER A 1013 48.32 -16.27 -24.18
CA SER A 1013 49.20 -15.23 -24.73
C SER A 1013 48.71 -13.82 -24.39
N LEU A 1014 47.41 -13.69 -24.06
CA LEU A 1014 46.74 -12.45 -23.69
C LEU A 1014 46.74 -12.18 -22.18
N GLN A 1015 46.65 -13.24 -21.37
CA GLN A 1015 46.96 -13.20 -19.93
C GLN A 1015 48.46 -12.96 -19.73
#